data_AF-A0A4Y1WSI9-F1
#
_entry.id   AF-A0A4Y1WSI9-F1
#
_cell.length_a   1.000
_cell.length_b   1.000
_cell.length_c   1.000
_cell.angle_alpha   90.00
_cell.angle_beta   90.00
_cell.angle_gamma   90.00
#
_symmetry.space_group_name_H-M   'P 1'
#
loop_
_entity.id
_entity.type
_entity.pdbx_description
1 polymer ?
#
loop_
_entity_poly.entity_id
_entity_poly.type
_entity_poly.pdbx_seq_one_letter_code
_entity_poly.pdbx_strand_id
1 'polypeptide(L)'
;MKNGLLNSFFRMAAAFALLLSAGACKDDVALPMQSITLSSHAILAPSFATTLSFDVAANCEWQIFVTGNDDGWAELSQVSATGTATVSVMVDENTTAQSRSLTIRAVAKRNADVTDELIFEQASASAEGYLSIPELRALAADGDYTVSEEMKLRGIVVSSVQDNNYFENCLALQSALKPGCGITLRTDETLYRNPGEELEIDLKGAVVGVNTETGVMELKPVSDDRITRTETSQVKIEALKITYEELRSGAYESMYAGLYSQVYVPEGGSLGDMTLKDNLSMQDPDNNRFRLVASQASSFGIDPAPTGSGVLKGIVVPQDGAYAIRPCTAEDKELTGLRFGAQVGIRLPYVFSFYASSQANKDCKYVTVTDGSFDKLGADFKVEDKDVSKCVVLTAKVASTSNSSHFRLTHWADEGAHDNIPAKSMVYGQDSYFLLTVPLAEDMPASFRISFGMSGTGGAPKNWAMAYSTDGEEYVTPSDGSTAIAIPEAITGSGYFYYFTVTLTPQLRLMKGQTLLLKLYPTDNVSCNGGTAGYNSDSRLHSCIAIEAVPKFSTSKPAGAVYFEPFDGLTEGLDYLYGDKLAAMLNYCGSDISEWSAELKNGLSGTHVRQRPGYAQIGYVESQAVKRAEYKNEAGALLTPALNAAGDLNLSFRAMAYKTCSDRPKGKANEPKDKKGDLTEIVVEVVGGGTINGATKAIVSGLATDAFNTYSLKITGATASTQLRFTSEPASDEFSRWFIDDICVTK
;
A
#
# COMPACT_ATOMS: atom_id res chain seq x y z
N MET A 1 -81.61 -46.25 1.45
CA MET A 1 -80.65 -46.89 2.37
C MET A 1 -79.24 -46.32 2.16
N LYS A 2 -79.09 -44.98 2.24
CA LYS A 2 -77.87 -44.24 1.90
C LYS A 2 -77.13 -43.65 3.12
N ASN A 3 -77.59 -43.94 4.35
CA ASN A 3 -77.03 -43.36 5.58
C ASN A 3 -76.33 -44.40 6.51
N GLY A 4 -76.28 -45.68 6.13
CA GLY A 4 -75.60 -46.74 6.91
C GLY A 4 -74.14 -46.99 6.53
N LEU A 5 -73.71 -46.59 5.32
CA LEU A 5 -72.35 -46.82 4.81
C LEU A 5 -71.37 -45.68 5.14
N LEU A 6 -71.85 -44.44 5.35
CA LEU A 6 -71.01 -43.30 5.73
C LEU A 6 -70.55 -43.34 7.20
N ASN A 7 -71.37 -43.87 8.11
CA ASN A 7 -71.01 -43.96 9.54
C ASN A 7 -70.03 -45.11 9.87
N SER A 8 -69.90 -46.11 8.99
CA SER A 8 -68.94 -47.21 9.14
C SER A 8 -67.53 -46.78 8.74
N PHE A 9 -67.41 -46.01 7.63
CA PHE A 9 -66.12 -45.47 7.18
C PHE A 9 -65.51 -44.47 8.15
N PHE A 10 -66.31 -43.59 8.76
CA PHE A 10 -65.80 -42.64 9.77
C PHE A 10 -65.35 -43.32 11.07
N ARG A 11 -65.98 -44.43 11.48
CA ARG A 11 -65.55 -45.17 12.68
C ARG A 11 -64.33 -46.05 12.43
N MET A 12 -64.17 -46.61 11.22
CA MET A 12 -62.95 -47.35 10.86
C MET A 12 -61.75 -46.40 10.65
N ALA A 13 -61.95 -45.21 10.08
CA ALA A 13 -60.90 -44.20 9.93
C ALA A 13 -60.45 -43.61 11.27
N ALA A 14 -61.38 -43.39 12.22
CA ALA A 14 -61.04 -42.93 13.56
C ALA A 14 -60.32 -44.02 14.40
N ALA A 15 -60.70 -45.29 14.25
CA ALA A 15 -59.99 -46.40 14.90
C ALA A 15 -58.60 -46.64 14.29
N PHE A 16 -58.43 -46.47 12.98
CA PHE A 16 -57.12 -46.57 12.31
C PHE A 16 -56.21 -45.37 12.65
N ALA A 17 -56.78 -44.16 12.84
CA ALA A 17 -56.04 -42.99 13.31
C ALA A 17 -55.62 -43.11 14.79
N LEU A 18 -56.44 -43.72 15.65
CA LEU A 18 -56.06 -44.01 17.04
C LEU A 18 -55.03 -45.15 17.15
N LEU A 19 -55.11 -46.18 16.29
CA LEU A 19 -54.10 -47.25 16.23
C LEU A 19 -52.77 -46.79 15.59
N LEU A 20 -52.79 -45.81 14.68
CA LEU A 20 -51.57 -45.16 14.18
C LEU A 20 -50.96 -44.14 15.16
N SER A 21 -51.72 -43.65 16.15
CA SER A 21 -51.19 -42.83 17.26
C SER A 21 -50.60 -43.65 18.41
N ALA A 22 -50.88 -44.96 18.46
CA ALA A 22 -50.33 -45.87 19.46
C ALA A 22 -49.11 -46.68 18.96
N GLY A 23 -48.71 -46.48 17.70
CA GLY A 23 -47.60 -47.17 17.03
C GLY A 23 -46.38 -46.31 16.74
N ALA A 24 -46.32 -45.08 17.27
CA ALA A 24 -45.09 -44.31 17.33
C ALA A 24 -44.64 -44.27 18.78
N CYS A 25 -43.95 -45.33 19.22
CA CYS A 25 -42.82 -45.09 20.10
C CYS A 25 -41.95 -44.08 19.37
N LYS A 26 -42.11 -42.80 19.70
CA LYS A 26 -41.04 -41.84 19.52
C LYS A 26 -39.93 -42.46 20.35
N ASP A 27 -38.93 -43.04 19.70
CA ASP A 27 -37.60 -43.03 20.29
C ASP A 27 -37.43 -41.60 20.78
N ASP A 28 -37.31 -41.41 22.09
CA ASP A 28 -36.76 -40.18 22.64
C ASP A 28 -35.39 -40.07 21.97
N VAL A 29 -35.33 -39.35 20.84
CA VAL A 29 -34.08 -38.89 20.29
C VAL A 29 -33.54 -38.02 21.38
N ALA A 30 -32.64 -38.58 22.20
CA ALA A 30 -31.97 -37.89 23.27
C ALA A 30 -31.35 -36.65 22.64
N LEU A 31 -32.00 -35.51 22.82
CA LEU A 31 -31.41 -34.23 22.46
C LEU A 31 -30.09 -34.16 23.22
N PRO A 32 -28.99 -33.74 22.59
CA PRO A 32 -27.70 -33.68 23.26
C PRO A 32 -27.88 -32.89 24.56
N MET A 33 -27.63 -33.55 25.70
CA MET A 33 -27.75 -32.91 27.01
C MET A 33 -26.82 -31.70 27.04
N GLN A 34 -27.26 -30.61 27.69
CA GLN A 34 -26.42 -29.43 27.82
C GLN A 34 -25.12 -29.82 28.52
N SER A 35 -24.00 -29.42 27.94
CA SER A 35 -22.68 -29.64 28.51
C SER A 35 -21.90 -28.34 28.50
N ILE A 36 -21.11 -28.15 29.55
CA ILE A 36 -20.11 -27.10 29.70
C ILE A 36 -18.86 -27.78 30.27
N THR A 37 -17.70 -27.45 29.73
CA THR A 37 -16.41 -27.89 30.26
C THR A 37 -15.40 -26.78 30.05
N LEU A 38 -14.65 -26.44 31.09
CA LEU A 38 -13.54 -25.50 31.01
C LEU A 38 -12.26 -26.25 30.60
N SER A 39 -11.41 -25.63 29.80
CA SER A 39 -10.12 -26.23 29.42
C SER A 39 -9.12 -26.30 30.59
N SER A 40 -9.37 -25.55 31.66
CA SER A 40 -8.61 -25.61 32.90
C SER A 40 -9.51 -25.43 34.13
N HIS A 41 -9.11 -26.03 35.25
CA HIS A 41 -9.76 -25.87 36.56
C HIS A 41 -8.90 -25.05 37.53
N ALA A 42 -7.65 -24.74 37.16
CA ALA A 42 -6.78 -23.83 37.90
C ALA A 42 -5.93 -22.98 36.94
N ILE A 43 -5.86 -21.67 37.19
CA ILE A 43 -4.90 -20.78 36.54
C ILE A 43 -4.09 -20.10 37.65
N LEU A 44 -2.78 -20.22 37.56
CA LEU A 44 -1.82 -19.53 38.42
C LEU A 44 -1.20 -18.40 37.61
N ALA A 45 -1.47 -17.17 37.99
CA ALA A 45 -0.99 -15.96 37.33
C ALA A 45 0.23 -15.38 38.07
N PRO A 46 1.18 -14.79 37.33
CA PRO A 46 2.29 -14.08 37.94
C PRO A 46 1.80 -12.80 38.64
N SER A 47 2.68 -12.18 39.42
CA SER A 47 2.31 -11.02 40.23
C SER A 47 2.06 -9.73 39.46
N PHE A 48 2.50 -9.62 38.21
CA PHE A 48 2.34 -8.41 37.39
C PHE A 48 1.15 -8.48 36.45
N ALA A 49 0.80 -7.32 35.90
CA ALA A 49 -0.34 -7.19 34.99
C ALA A 49 -0.14 -8.02 33.72
N THR A 50 -1.10 -8.88 33.40
CA THR A 50 -1.00 -9.81 32.26
C THR A 50 -2.37 -10.31 31.80
N THR A 51 -2.39 -11.02 30.68
CA THR A 51 -3.59 -11.66 30.13
C THR A 51 -3.38 -13.17 30.02
N LEU A 52 -4.30 -13.94 30.61
CA LEU A 52 -4.35 -15.40 30.53
C LEU A 52 -5.69 -15.83 29.91
N SER A 53 -5.80 -17.05 29.40
CA SER A 53 -7.03 -17.51 28.75
C SER A 53 -7.39 -18.95 29.07
N PHE A 54 -8.68 -19.26 29.03
CA PHE A 54 -9.22 -20.60 29.05
C PHE A 54 -10.37 -20.73 28.04
N ASP A 55 -10.67 -21.94 27.62
CA ASP A 55 -11.77 -22.22 26.71
C ASP A 55 -12.98 -22.73 27.48
N VAL A 56 -14.16 -22.27 27.09
CA VAL A 56 -15.44 -22.82 27.50
C VAL A 56 -15.94 -23.68 26.35
N ALA A 57 -15.86 -25.00 26.46
CA ALA A 57 -16.44 -25.93 25.50
C ALA A 57 -17.90 -26.21 25.88
N ALA A 58 -18.84 -25.78 25.04
CA ALA A 58 -20.26 -25.93 25.32
C ALA A 58 -21.09 -26.20 24.06
N ASN A 59 -22.19 -26.94 24.20
CA ASN A 59 -23.20 -27.12 23.16
C ASN A 59 -24.44 -26.23 23.39
N CYS A 60 -24.35 -25.28 24.31
CA CYS A 60 -25.45 -24.46 24.79
C CYS A 60 -25.05 -23.01 25.00
N GLU A 61 -26.04 -22.17 25.33
CA GLU A 61 -25.81 -20.80 25.79
C GLU A 61 -25.42 -20.81 27.28
N TRP A 62 -24.38 -20.09 27.63
CA TRP A 62 -23.81 -20.05 28.96
C TRP A 62 -23.53 -18.63 29.44
N GLN A 63 -23.32 -18.49 30.75
CA GLN A 63 -22.93 -17.25 31.42
C GLN A 63 -21.88 -17.54 32.49
N ILE A 64 -20.96 -16.61 32.70
CA ILE A 64 -19.93 -16.67 33.74
C ILE A 64 -20.35 -15.81 34.93
N PHE A 65 -20.10 -16.34 36.13
CA PHE A 65 -20.17 -15.63 37.40
C PHE A 65 -18.78 -15.64 38.03
N VAL A 66 -18.36 -14.48 38.55
CA VAL A 66 -17.05 -14.31 39.20
C VAL A 66 -17.26 -13.99 40.67
N THR A 67 -16.57 -14.69 41.56
CA THR A 67 -16.52 -14.42 43.00
C THR A 67 -15.08 -14.17 43.44
N GLY A 68 -14.86 -13.30 44.43
CA GLY A 68 -13.50 -12.95 44.90
C GLY A 68 -12.79 -11.85 44.09
N ASN A 69 -13.54 -11.13 43.25
CA ASN A 69 -13.04 -9.99 42.46
C ASN A 69 -13.60 -8.65 42.98
N ASP A 70 -13.70 -8.49 44.30
CA ASP A 70 -14.40 -7.36 44.93
C ASP A 70 -13.76 -5.99 44.62
N ASP A 71 -12.44 -5.98 44.41
CA ASP A 71 -11.67 -4.78 44.05
C ASP A 71 -11.53 -4.58 42.53
N GLY A 72 -12.13 -5.46 41.71
CA GLY A 72 -12.15 -5.35 40.25
C GLY A 72 -10.80 -5.54 39.56
N TRP A 73 -9.89 -6.30 40.16
CA TRP A 73 -8.51 -6.49 39.68
C TRP A 73 -8.38 -7.45 38.48
N ALA A 74 -9.47 -8.12 38.09
CA ALA A 74 -9.55 -8.97 36.92
C ALA A 74 -10.74 -8.61 36.02
N GLU A 75 -10.53 -8.57 34.71
CA GLU A 75 -11.54 -8.32 33.70
C GLU A 75 -11.61 -9.46 32.68
N LEU A 76 -12.81 -9.94 32.38
CA LEU A 76 -13.04 -11.00 31.41
C LEU A 76 -13.45 -10.40 30.06
N SER A 77 -12.85 -10.88 28.97
CA SER A 77 -13.18 -10.42 27.61
C SER A 77 -14.63 -10.67 27.20
N GLN A 78 -15.28 -11.65 27.81
CA GLN A 78 -16.70 -11.96 27.64
C GLN A 78 -17.21 -12.77 28.84
N VAL A 79 -18.48 -12.55 29.19
CA VAL A 79 -19.14 -13.24 30.32
C VAL A 79 -20.32 -14.10 29.88
N SER A 80 -20.62 -14.19 28.58
CA SER A 80 -21.63 -15.11 28.04
C SER A 80 -21.42 -15.34 26.55
N ALA A 81 -21.67 -16.56 26.06
CA ALA A 81 -21.70 -16.87 24.63
C ALA A 81 -22.65 -18.04 24.35
N THR A 82 -22.80 -18.39 23.06
CA THR A 82 -23.44 -19.63 22.62
C THR A 82 -22.41 -20.53 21.97
N GLY A 83 -22.35 -21.79 22.40
CA GLY A 83 -21.35 -22.74 21.89
C GLY A 83 -19.97 -22.52 22.53
N THR A 84 -18.94 -23.05 21.89
CA THR A 84 -17.55 -22.92 22.38
C THR A 84 -17.01 -21.50 22.20
N ALA A 85 -16.30 -20.97 23.20
CA ALA A 85 -15.55 -19.73 23.06
C ALA A 85 -14.31 -19.69 23.98
N THR A 86 -13.31 -18.89 23.59
CA THR A 86 -12.14 -18.60 24.43
C THR A 86 -12.39 -17.33 25.25
N VAL A 87 -12.14 -17.38 26.55
CA VAL A 87 -12.28 -16.25 27.47
C VAL A 87 -10.89 -15.81 27.91
N SER A 88 -10.58 -14.53 27.71
CA SER A 88 -9.35 -13.93 28.24
C SER A 88 -9.65 -13.26 29.58
N VAL A 89 -8.75 -13.42 30.53
CA VAL A 89 -8.74 -12.80 31.86
C VAL A 89 -7.56 -11.83 31.89
N MET A 90 -7.85 -10.54 31.84
CA MET A 90 -6.88 -9.46 32.01
C MET A 90 -6.77 -9.18 33.50
N VAL A 91 -5.58 -9.21 34.08
CA VAL A 91 -5.36 -8.96 35.51
C VAL A 91 -4.40 -7.80 35.71
N ASP A 92 -4.66 -7.01 36.75
CA ASP A 92 -3.76 -5.95 37.21
C ASP A 92 -2.56 -6.52 37.97
N GLU A 93 -1.54 -5.69 38.24
CA GLU A 93 -0.44 -6.05 39.16
C GLU A 93 -0.98 -6.25 40.59
N ASN A 94 -0.58 -7.34 41.24
CA ASN A 94 -0.87 -7.60 42.65
C ASN A 94 0.23 -7.00 43.52
N THR A 95 0.07 -5.73 43.88
CA THR A 95 1.00 -4.97 44.73
C THR A 95 0.86 -5.29 46.23
N THR A 96 -0.06 -6.19 46.61
CA THR A 96 -0.23 -6.59 48.00
C THR A 96 0.83 -7.61 48.42
N ALA A 97 1.00 -7.83 49.72
CA ALA A 97 1.97 -8.80 50.25
C ALA A 97 1.51 -10.27 50.13
N GLN A 98 0.24 -10.51 49.78
CA GLN A 98 -0.36 -11.85 49.73
C GLN A 98 -0.87 -12.18 48.32
N SER A 99 -0.88 -13.48 47.97
CA SER A 99 -1.59 -13.92 46.76
C SER A 99 -3.08 -13.57 46.89
N ARG A 100 -3.73 -13.33 45.74
CA ARG A 100 -5.16 -13.09 45.66
C ARG A 100 -5.81 -14.09 44.71
N SER A 101 -7.08 -14.41 44.92
CA SER A 101 -7.76 -15.42 44.12
C SER A 101 -9.20 -15.04 43.81
N LEU A 102 -9.68 -15.48 42.66
CA LEU A 102 -11.10 -15.45 42.28
C LEU A 102 -11.56 -16.83 41.80
N THR A 103 -12.87 -17.06 41.81
CA THR A 103 -13.49 -18.24 41.21
C THR A 103 -14.33 -17.82 40.01
N ILE A 104 -14.08 -18.45 38.87
CA ILE A 104 -14.83 -18.27 37.63
C ILE A 104 -15.74 -19.48 37.49
N ARG A 105 -17.05 -19.25 37.48
CA ARG A 105 -18.06 -20.29 37.32
C ARG A 105 -18.84 -20.10 36.03
N ALA A 106 -18.69 -21.01 35.09
CA ALA A 106 -19.52 -21.06 33.87
C ALA A 106 -20.78 -21.88 34.14
N VAL A 107 -21.95 -21.37 33.72
CA VAL A 107 -23.27 -21.97 33.98
C VAL A 107 -24.11 -21.95 32.71
N ALA A 108 -24.80 -23.04 32.39
CA ALA A 108 -25.72 -23.08 31.26
C ALA A 108 -26.97 -22.26 31.60
N LYS A 109 -27.36 -21.30 30.74
CA LYS A 109 -28.45 -20.36 31.05
C LYS A 109 -29.81 -21.03 31.25
N ARG A 110 -30.02 -22.21 30.65
CA ARG A 110 -31.30 -22.95 30.71
C ARG A 110 -31.30 -24.12 31.69
N ASN A 111 -30.15 -24.44 32.28
CA ASN A 111 -30.01 -25.48 33.30
C ASN A 111 -28.85 -25.14 34.24
N ALA A 112 -29.16 -24.59 35.41
CA ALA A 112 -28.17 -24.15 36.38
C ALA A 112 -27.32 -25.28 36.98
N ASP A 113 -27.77 -26.54 36.85
CA ASP A 113 -27.03 -27.72 37.31
C ASP A 113 -25.89 -28.10 36.36
N VAL A 114 -25.90 -27.59 35.12
CA VAL A 114 -24.80 -27.75 34.16
C VAL A 114 -23.85 -26.58 34.33
N THR A 115 -22.76 -26.81 35.06
CA THR A 115 -21.78 -25.80 35.44
C THR A 115 -20.38 -26.42 35.48
N ASP A 116 -19.37 -25.58 35.35
CA ASP A 116 -17.98 -25.93 35.61
C ASP A 116 -17.23 -24.72 36.20
N GLU A 117 -16.17 -24.97 36.95
CA GLU A 117 -15.50 -23.98 37.79
C GLU A 117 -13.98 -23.98 37.61
N LEU A 118 -13.42 -22.78 37.67
CA LEU A 118 -11.99 -22.50 37.57
C LEU A 118 -11.57 -21.59 38.72
N ILE A 119 -10.53 -22.00 39.44
CA ILE A 119 -9.85 -21.15 40.43
C ILE A 119 -8.73 -20.38 39.73
N PHE A 120 -8.73 -19.07 39.87
CA PHE A 120 -7.68 -18.20 39.35
C PHE A 120 -6.95 -17.56 40.53
N GLU A 121 -5.67 -17.88 40.71
CA GLU A 121 -4.83 -17.32 41.78
C GLU A 121 -3.71 -16.49 41.16
N GLN A 122 -3.49 -15.29 41.69
CA GLN A 122 -2.41 -14.41 41.29
C GLN A 122 -1.40 -14.25 42.43
N ALA A 123 -0.12 -14.49 42.12
CA ALA A 123 0.98 -14.32 43.07
C ALA A 123 1.12 -12.87 43.56
N SER A 124 1.77 -12.69 44.71
CA SER A 124 2.12 -11.38 45.28
C SER A 124 3.39 -10.80 44.66
N ALA A 125 3.40 -9.51 44.34
CA ALA A 125 4.61 -8.80 43.88
C ALA A 125 5.53 -8.37 45.04
N SER A 126 5.03 -8.40 46.27
CA SER A 126 5.74 -7.89 47.47
C SER A 126 5.78 -8.92 48.60
N ALA A 127 5.77 -10.20 48.26
CA ALA A 127 5.85 -11.28 49.24
C ALA A 127 7.17 -11.17 50.03
N GLU A 128 7.10 -11.40 51.34
CA GLU A 128 8.29 -11.41 52.20
C GLU A 128 9.31 -12.44 51.68
N GLY A 129 10.58 -12.04 51.60
CA GLY A 129 11.66 -12.85 51.05
C GLY A 129 11.85 -12.76 49.54
N TYR A 130 11.11 -11.87 48.84
CA TYR A 130 11.33 -11.59 47.41
C TYR A 130 11.92 -10.19 47.19
N LEU A 131 12.76 -10.09 46.15
CA LEU A 131 13.34 -8.86 45.66
C LEU A 131 12.91 -8.65 44.22
N SER A 132 12.42 -7.45 43.90
CA SER A 132 12.01 -7.12 42.53
C SER A 132 13.22 -6.85 41.62
N ILE A 133 13.04 -7.01 40.30
CA ILE A 133 14.11 -6.67 39.33
C ILE A 133 14.56 -5.20 39.50
N PRO A 134 13.68 -4.19 39.58
CA PRO A 134 14.12 -2.81 39.77
C PRO A 134 14.98 -2.59 41.02
N GLU A 135 14.61 -3.21 42.14
CA GLU A 135 15.39 -3.11 43.39
C GLU A 135 16.75 -3.80 43.24
N LEU A 136 16.79 -4.98 42.63
CA LEU A 136 18.03 -5.70 42.38
C LEU A 136 18.97 -4.93 41.45
N ARG A 137 18.43 -4.31 40.39
CA ARG A 137 19.19 -3.42 39.49
C ARG A 137 19.73 -2.20 40.24
N ALA A 138 18.95 -1.63 41.17
CA ALA A 138 19.38 -0.49 41.97
C ALA A 138 20.54 -0.83 42.91
N LEU A 139 20.59 -2.06 43.44
CA LEU A 139 21.71 -2.53 44.26
C LEU A 139 23.03 -2.63 43.48
N ALA A 140 22.95 -2.89 42.17
CA ALA A 140 24.11 -2.98 41.27
C ALA A 140 24.39 -1.67 40.49
N ALA A 141 23.79 -0.54 40.89
CA ALA A 141 23.92 0.72 40.15
C ALA A 141 25.36 1.27 40.13
N ASP A 142 26.14 1.02 41.19
CA ASP A 142 27.51 1.50 41.36
C ASP A 142 28.59 0.44 41.01
N GLY A 143 28.18 -0.70 40.43
CA GLY A 143 29.06 -1.82 40.08
C GLY A 143 28.50 -3.16 40.53
N ASP A 144 29.30 -4.21 40.41
CA ASP A 144 28.89 -5.57 40.76
C ASP A 144 28.43 -5.67 42.22
N TYR A 145 27.27 -6.28 42.42
CA TYR A 145 26.66 -6.51 43.72
C TYR A 145 26.47 -8.01 43.97
N THR A 146 26.89 -8.50 45.14
CA THR A 146 26.62 -9.87 45.58
C THR A 146 25.53 -9.86 46.64
N VAL A 147 24.44 -10.57 46.39
CA VAL A 147 23.32 -10.65 47.33
C VAL A 147 23.71 -11.55 48.51
N SER A 148 23.77 -11.01 49.73
CA SER A 148 24.14 -11.76 50.94
C SER A 148 22.95 -12.41 51.66
N GLU A 149 21.75 -11.89 51.45
CA GLU A 149 20.53 -12.28 52.16
C GLU A 149 19.83 -13.46 51.46
N GLU A 150 19.04 -14.22 52.22
CA GLU A 150 18.17 -15.27 51.69
C GLU A 150 16.93 -14.64 51.05
N MET A 151 17.07 -14.27 49.78
CA MET A 151 16.01 -13.67 48.97
C MET A 151 15.80 -14.45 47.68
N LYS A 152 14.63 -14.25 47.08
CA LYS A 152 14.27 -14.83 45.79
C LYS A 152 13.84 -13.76 44.80
N LEU A 153 13.94 -14.07 43.51
CA LEU A 153 13.40 -13.23 42.43
C LEU A 153 12.48 -14.06 41.56
N ARG A 154 11.40 -13.43 41.05
CA ARG A 154 10.55 -14.00 40.01
C ARG A 154 10.62 -13.17 38.74
N GLY A 155 10.66 -13.86 37.60
CA GLY A 155 10.67 -13.23 36.29
C GLY A 155 10.15 -14.16 35.22
N ILE A 156 9.48 -13.59 34.22
CA ILE A 156 9.00 -14.31 33.05
C ILE A 156 10.07 -14.32 31.97
N VAL A 157 10.33 -15.49 31.41
CA VAL A 157 11.20 -15.65 30.25
C VAL A 157 10.54 -14.97 29.03
N VAL A 158 11.29 -14.08 28.37
CA VAL A 158 10.85 -13.42 27.14
C VAL A 158 11.78 -13.64 25.94
N SER A 159 12.94 -14.25 26.17
CA SER A 159 13.86 -14.71 25.12
C SER A 159 13.49 -16.10 24.60
N SER A 160 13.77 -16.36 23.32
CA SER A 160 13.65 -17.68 22.70
C SER A 160 15.01 -18.36 22.59
N VAL A 161 15.20 -19.48 23.30
CA VAL A 161 16.36 -20.37 23.11
C VAL A 161 16.26 -21.09 21.76
N GLN A 162 15.05 -21.42 21.31
CA GLN A 162 14.81 -22.14 20.05
C GLN A 162 15.27 -21.34 18.83
N ASP A 163 14.99 -20.04 18.80
CA ASP A 163 15.39 -19.16 17.71
C ASP A 163 16.81 -18.63 17.85
N ASN A 164 17.43 -18.83 19.01
CA ASN A 164 18.86 -18.63 19.26
C ASN A 164 19.40 -17.24 18.86
N ASN A 165 18.62 -16.19 19.11
CA ASN A 165 19.01 -14.82 18.81
C ASN A 165 19.40 -13.97 20.04
N TYR A 166 19.41 -14.58 21.22
CA TYR A 166 19.86 -13.92 22.46
C TYR A 166 21.31 -14.30 22.80
N PHE A 167 21.85 -13.77 23.89
CA PHE A 167 23.23 -14.09 24.31
C PHE A 167 23.36 -15.56 24.72
N GLU A 168 24.51 -16.16 24.45
CA GLU A 168 24.78 -17.56 24.80
C GLU A 168 24.64 -17.79 26.31
N ASN A 169 24.03 -18.90 26.72
CA ASN A 169 23.78 -19.23 28.14
C ASN A 169 23.09 -18.09 28.92
N CYS A 170 22.18 -17.39 28.26
CA CYS A 170 21.36 -16.35 28.87
C CYS A 170 19.88 -16.49 28.55
N LEU A 171 19.06 -16.03 29.47
CA LEU A 171 17.63 -15.79 29.28
C LEU A 171 17.30 -14.33 29.62
N ALA A 172 16.46 -13.67 28.83
CA ALA A 172 15.89 -12.38 29.21
C ALA A 172 14.67 -12.60 30.09
N LEU A 173 14.64 -11.95 31.25
CA LEU A 173 13.54 -12.01 32.20
C LEU A 173 12.90 -10.63 32.35
N GLN A 174 11.58 -10.60 32.46
CA GLN A 174 10.85 -9.40 32.88
C GLN A 174 9.88 -9.70 34.02
N SER A 175 9.76 -8.75 34.95
CA SER A 175 8.91 -8.87 36.14
C SER A 175 7.66 -8.00 36.10
N ALA A 176 7.60 -7.01 35.20
CA ALA A 176 6.43 -6.15 34.96
C ALA A 176 6.57 -5.41 33.62
N LEU A 177 5.47 -4.84 33.13
CA LEU A 177 5.41 -4.07 31.87
C LEU A 177 5.69 -2.58 32.06
N LYS A 178 6.72 -2.24 32.85
CA LYS A 178 7.12 -0.85 33.19
C LYS A 178 8.65 -0.70 33.16
N PRO A 179 9.18 0.54 33.02
CA PRO A 179 10.62 0.79 32.99
C PRO A 179 11.38 0.11 34.16
N GLY A 180 12.57 -0.40 33.88
CA GLY A 180 13.51 -0.98 34.84
C GLY A 180 13.21 -2.41 35.26
N CYS A 181 12.19 -3.05 34.67
CA CYS A 181 11.71 -4.36 35.12
C CYS A 181 12.27 -5.55 34.34
N GLY A 182 13.27 -5.34 33.47
CA GLY A 182 13.98 -6.39 32.73
C GLY A 182 15.38 -6.69 33.29
N ILE A 183 15.81 -7.94 33.22
CA ILE A 183 17.17 -8.38 33.57
C ILE A 183 17.60 -9.58 32.73
N THR A 184 18.89 -9.72 32.48
CA THR A 184 19.45 -10.90 31.84
C THR A 184 19.83 -11.94 32.90
N LEU A 185 19.31 -13.15 32.84
CA LEU A 185 19.74 -14.28 33.68
C LEU A 185 20.87 -15.02 32.97
N ARG A 186 22.04 -15.14 33.61
CA ARG A 186 23.21 -15.90 33.13
C ARG A 186 23.24 -17.29 33.77
N THR A 187 23.39 -18.32 32.94
CA THR A 187 23.45 -19.74 33.38
C THR A 187 24.83 -20.34 33.12
N ASP A 188 25.14 -21.50 33.71
CA ASP A 188 26.39 -22.22 33.47
C ASP A 188 26.33 -22.94 32.12
N GLU A 189 25.18 -23.54 31.82
CA GLU A 189 24.89 -24.21 30.55
C GLU A 189 23.61 -23.64 29.92
N THR A 190 23.30 -24.05 28.69
CA THR A 190 22.06 -23.60 28.02
C THR A 190 20.83 -24.14 28.75
N LEU A 191 20.08 -23.24 29.37
CA LEU A 191 18.84 -23.57 30.08
C LEU A 191 17.63 -23.48 29.15
N TYR A 192 17.05 -24.62 28.78
CA TYR A 192 15.88 -24.68 27.90
C TYR A 192 14.59 -24.28 28.65
N ARG A 193 14.13 -23.05 28.44
CA ARG A 193 12.86 -22.52 28.94
C ARG A 193 12.11 -21.81 27.82
N ASN A 194 10.78 -21.93 27.84
CA ASN A 194 9.95 -21.32 26.82
C ASN A 194 9.61 -19.87 27.20
N PRO A 195 9.47 -18.96 26.22
CA PRO A 195 8.84 -17.67 26.47
C PRO A 195 7.47 -17.83 27.16
N GLY A 196 7.21 -17.02 28.17
CA GLY A 196 5.99 -17.11 28.99
C GLY A 196 6.11 -17.96 30.24
N GLU A 197 7.20 -18.70 30.44
CA GLU A 197 7.44 -19.42 31.68
C GLU A 197 7.98 -18.48 32.78
N GLU A 198 7.43 -18.59 34.00
CA GLU A 198 7.96 -17.92 35.17
C GLU A 198 9.05 -18.75 35.84
N LEU A 199 10.17 -18.10 36.14
CA LEU A 199 11.27 -18.66 36.91
C LEU A 199 11.33 -18.01 38.29
N GLU A 200 11.63 -18.80 39.29
CA GLU A 200 12.02 -18.38 40.63
C GLU A 200 13.51 -18.67 40.83
N ILE A 201 14.24 -17.67 41.31
CA ILE A 201 15.71 -17.70 41.41
C ILE A 201 16.10 -17.43 42.86
N ASP A 202 16.84 -18.34 43.47
CA ASP A 202 17.47 -18.12 44.77
C ASP A 202 18.67 -17.18 44.60
N LEU A 203 18.62 -16.04 45.27
CA LEU A 203 19.59 -14.96 45.11
C LEU A 203 20.77 -15.07 46.06
N LYS A 204 20.77 -15.93 47.08
CA LYS A 204 21.86 -15.93 48.07
C LYS A 204 23.19 -16.28 47.41
N GLY A 205 24.14 -15.34 47.40
CA GLY A 205 25.43 -15.45 46.75
C GLY A 205 25.41 -15.18 45.24
N ALA A 206 24.25 -14.83 44.67
CA ALA A 206 24.13 -14.41 43.28
C ALA A 206 24.82 -13.05 43.07
N VAL A 207 25.41 -12.88 41.89
CA VAL A 207 26.09 -11.65 41.47
C VAL A 207 25.23 -10.94 40.43
N VAL A 208 25.06 -9.63 40.58
CA VAL A 208 24.41 -8.77 39.60
C VAL A 208 25.37 -7.67 39.18
N GLY A 209 25.55 -7.49 37.87
CA GLY A 209 26.49 -6.52 37.33
C GLY A 209 26.32 -6.33 35.83
N VAL A 210 27.01 -5.33 35.27
CA VAL A 210 27.01 -5.10 33.82
C VAL A 210 28.10 -5.96 33.18
N ASN A 211 27.71 -6.84 32.27
CA ASN A 211 28.67 -7.65 31.54
C ASN A 211 29.44 -6.79 30.52
N THR A 212 30.76 -6.85 30.56
CA THR A 212 31.61 -5.97 29.74
C THR A 212 31.61 -6.30 28.25
N GLU A 213 31.24 -7.53 27.87
CA GLU A 213 31.18 -7.98 26.48
C GLU A 213 29.83 -7.68 25.83
N THR A 214 28.75 -7.97 26.55
CA THR A 214 27.37 -7.83 26.05
C THR A 214 26.75 -6.47 26.38
N GLY A 215 27.28 -5.78 27.40
CA GLY A 215 26.78 -4.50 27.90
C GLY A 215 25.49 -4.59 28.73
N VAL A 216 24.83 -5.75 28.79
CA VAL A 216 23.59 -5.93 29.57
C VAL A 216 23.87 -6.12 31.05
N MET A 217 22.90 -5.73 31.89
CA MET A 217 22.90 -6.11 33.30
C MET A 217 22.49 -7.58 33.46
N GLU A 218 23.40 -8.37 34.02
CA GLU A 218 23.26 -9.81 34.21
C GLU A 218 23.09 -10.15 35.69
N LEU A 219 22.17 -11.07 35.98
CA LEU A 219 22.04 -11.80 37.23
C LEU A 219 22.63 -13.20 37.02
N LYS A 220 23.66 -13.53 37.80
CA LYS A 220 24.29 -14.85 37.83
C LYS A 220 24.07 -15.50 39.21
N PRO A 221 23.18 -16.49 39.35
CA PRO A 221 23.11 -17.29 40.56
C PRO A 221 24.38 -18.14 40.75
N VAL A 222 24.57 -18.67 41.96
CA VAL A 222 25.74 -19.50 42.32
C VAL A 222 25.88 -20.73 41.41
N SER A 223 24.76 -21.29 40.96
CA SER A 223 24.67 -22.45 40.06
C SER A 223 23.26 -22.56 39.47
N ASP A 224 23.12 -23.31 38.38
CA ASP A 224 21.83 -23.46 37.67
C ASP A 224 20.74 -24.20 38.49
N ASP A 225 21.11 -24.96 39.53
CA ASP A 225 20.18 -25.62 40.45
C ASP A 225 19.38 -24.63 41.32
N ARG A 226 19.77 -23.35 41.36
CA ARG A 226 19.08 -22.25 42.03
C ARG A 226 17.94 -21.65 41.21
N ILE A 227 17.73 -22.17 40.00
CA ILE A 227 16.71 -21.68 39.07
C ILE A 227 15.61 -22.74 38.95
N THR A 228 14.42 -22.43 39.44
CA THR A 228 13.26 -23.33 39.36
C THR A 228 12.15 -22.69 38.51
N ARG A 229 11.45 -23.51 37.73
CA ARG A 229 10.22 -23.08 37.07
C ARG A 229 9.10 -23.11 38.11
N THR A 230 8.30 -22.05 38.21
CA THR A 230 7.14 -22.04 39.11
C THR A 230 5.96 -22.82 38.49
N GLU A 231 4.90 -23.03 39.28
CA GLU A 231 3.66 -23.64 38.80
C GLU A 231 2.78 -22.66 37.99
N THR A 232 3.24 -21.43 37.80
CA THR A 232 2.54 -20.38 37.04
C THR A 232 2.19 -20.88 35.64
N SER A 233 0.94 -20.63 35.26
CA SER A 233 0.40 -20.92 33.94
C SER A 233 1.16 -20.12 32.89
N GLN A 234 1.37 -20.72 31.72
CA GLN A 234 2.15 -20.08 30.67
C GLN A 234 1.54 -18.73 30.27
N VAL A 235 2.34 -17.67 30.39
CA VAL A 235 1.94 -16.32 30.07
C VAL A 235 2.08 -16.08 28.58
N LYS A 236 1.04 -15.53 27.94
CA LYS A 236 1.17 -15.03 26.58
C LYS A 236 1.96 -13.71 26.61
N ILE A 237 3.16 -13.73 26.03
CA ILE A 237 4.00 -12.53 25.96
C ILE A 237 3.49 -11.60 24.86
N GLU A 238 3.32 -10.32 25.20
CA GLU A 238 3.03 -9.26 24.23
C GLU A 238 4.11 -8.20 24.30
N ALA A 239 4.51 -7.68 23.14
CA ALA A 239 5.57 -6.67 23.04
C ALA A 239 5.06 -5.35 23.63
N LEU A 240 5.78 -4.82 24.61
CA LEU A 240 5.47 -3.50 25.15
C LEU A 240 5.73 -2.44 24.08
N LYS A 241 4.69 -1.71 23.67
CA LYS A 241 4.83 -0.63 22.69
C LYS A 241 5.63 0.52 23.32
N ILE A 242 6.75 0.87 22.71
CA ILE A 242 7.63 1.96 23.16
C ILE A 242 7.86 2.97 22.03
N THR A 243 8.32 4.15 22.40
CA THR A 243 8.82 5.21 21.52
C THR A 243 10.34 5.12 21.34
N TYR A 244 10.88 5.89 20.39
CA TYR A 244 12.34 5.99 20.22
C TYR A 244 13.05 6.56 21.46
N GLU A 245 12.47 7.56 22.11
CA GLU A 245 13.06 8.16 23.32
C GLU A 245 13.09 7.17 24.49
N GLU A 246 12.04 6.36 24.64
CA GLU A 246 11.99 5.27 25.62
C GLU A 246 13.03 4.20 25.33
N LEU A 247 13.21 3.79 24.06
CA LEU A 247 14.30 2.89 23.66
C LEU A 247 15.67 3.47 24.04
N ARG A 248 15.93 4.73 23.69
CA ARG A 248 17.20 5.42 23.94
C ARG A 248 17.51 5.63 25.43
N SER A 249 16.48 5.66 26.28
CA SER A 249 16.64 5.82 27.73
C SER A 249 17.37 4.65 28.40
N GLY A 250 17.35 3.46 27.78
CA GLY A 250 17.89 2.24 28.35
C GLY A 250 17.05 1.59 29.46
N ALA A 251 15.97 2.25 29.89
CA ALA A 251 15.15 1.76 31.00
C ALA A 251 14.41 0.45 30.65
N TYR A 252 14.29 0.10 29.37
CA TYR A 252 13.62 -1.12 28.92
C TYR A 252 14.58 -2.27 28.60
N GLU A 253 15.87 -2.15 28.95
CA GLU A 253 16.86 -3.21 28.78
C GLU A 253 16.37 -4.58 29.28
N SER A 254 16.60 -5.62 28.47
CA SER A 254 16.18 -7.01 28.71
C SER A 254 14.66 -7.23 28.80
N MET A 255 13.85 -6.24 28.40
CA MET A 255 12.40 -6.38 28.24
C MET A 255 12.01 -6.62 26.78
N TYR A 256 10.90 -7.31 26.57
CA TYR A 256 10.33 -7.53 25.23
C TYR A 256 9.44 -6.36 24.82
N ALA A 257 9.90 -5.60 23.82
CA ALA A 257 9.30 -4.35 23.39
C ALA A 257 9.07 -4.30 21.88
N GLY A 258 8.25 -3.35 21.43
CA GLY A 258 7.89 -3.13 20.04
C GLY A 258 7.95 -1.66 19.64
N LEU A 259 8.58 -1.37 18.49
CA LEU A 259 8.71 -0.02 17.94
C LEU A 259 8.30 0.00 16.45
N TYR A 260 7.38 0.90 16.08
CA TYR A 260 6.96 1.05 14.68
C TYR A 260 8.09 1.65 13.84
N SER A 261 8.57 0.89 12.86
CA SER A 261 9.80 1.19 12.14
C SER A 261 9.88 0.51 10.77
N GLN A 262 10.93 0.84 10.01
CA GLN A 262 11.35 0.14 8.80
C GLN A 262 12.88 0.10 8.74
N VAL A 263 13.44 -0.74 7.87
CA VAL A 263 14.88 -0.71 7.57
C VAL A 263 15.23 0.62 6.91
N TYR A 264 16.23 1.34 7.43
CA TYR A 264 16.76 2.54 6.80
C TYR A 264 17.62 2.18 5.59
N VAL A 265 17.37 2.85 4.47
CA VAL A 265 18.17 2.73 3.25
C VAL A 265 18.75 4.12 2.92
N PRO A 266 20.08 4.28 2.87
CA PRO A 266 20.68 5.54 2.45
C PRO A 266 20.39 5.83 0.97
N GLU A 267 20.56 7.09 0.56
CA GLU A 267 20.35 7.50 -0.83
C GLU A 267 21.26 6.71 -1.79
N GLY A 268 20.68 6.12 -2.83
CA GLY A 268 21.38 5.22 -3.76
C GLY A 268 21.64 3.80 -3.22
N GLY A 269 21.22 3.50 -1.99
CA GLY A 269 21.29 2.16 -1.40
C GLY A 269 20.16 1.22 -1.85
N SER A 270 20.32 -0.08 -1.58
CA SER A 270 19.32 -1.12 -1.84
C SER A 270 19.26 -2.10 -0.67
N LEU A 271 18.10 -2.71 -0.46
CA LEU A 271 17.91 -3.80 0.51
C LEU A 271 18.34 -5.17 -0.02
N GLY A 272 18.54 -5.30 -1.35
CA GLY A 272 18.64 -6.60 -2.02
C GLY A 272 19.80 -7.50 -1.56
N ASP A 273 20.87 -6.90 -1.03
CA ASP A 273 22.07 -7.62 -0.57
C ASP A 273 22.20 -7.69 0.96
N MET A 274 21.19 -7.20 1.70
CA MET A 274 21.22 -7.13 3.15
C MET A 274 20.44 -8.29 3.79
N THR A 275 20.99 -8.82 4.88
CA THR A 275 20.39 -9.89 5.70
C THR A 275 20.28 -9.45 7.15
N LEU A 276 19.42 -10.11 7.94
CA LEU A 276 19.22 -9.73 9.34
C LEU A 276 20.52 -9.73 10.18
N LYS A 277 21.44 -10.67 9.91
CA LYS A 277 22.75 -10.75 10.58
C LYS A 277 23.66 -9.53 10.35
N ASP A 278 23.34 -8.68 9.38
CA ASP A 278 24.13 -7.49 9.07
C ASP A 278 23.80 -6.31 10.01
N ASN A 279 23.03 -6.56 11.08
CA ASN A 279 22.63 -5.60 12.10
C ASN A 279 22.03 -4.32 11.51
N LEU A 280 20.86 -4.50 10.88
CA LEU A 280 20.19 -3.50 10.07
C LEU A 280 20.00 -2.18 10.83
N SER A 281 20.29 -1.08 10.16
CA SER A 281 19.87 0.24 10.65
C SER A 281 18.36 0.35 10.43
N MET A 282 17.64 0.70 11.49
CA MET A 282 16.20 0.94 11.47
C MET A 282 15.91 2.44 11.55
N GLN A 283 14.71 2.82 11.10
CA GLN A 283 14.16 4.15 11.28
C GLN A 283 12.70 4.12 11.71
N ASP A 284 12.31 5.06 12.57
CA ASP A 284 10.92 5.38 12.87
C ASP A 284 10.39 6.49 11.93
N PRO A 285 9.08 6.83 11.99
CA PRO A 285 8.49 7.87 11.14
C PRO A 285 9.16 9.24 11.26
N ASP A 286 9.70 9.56 12.43
CA ASP A 286 10.38 10.84 12.72
C ASP A 286 11.85 10.84 12.28
N ASN A 287 12.30 9.79 11.59
CA ASN A 287 13.64 9.63 11.06
C ASN A 287 14.71 9.47 12.14
N ASN A 288 14.34 9.05 13.34
CA ASN A 288 15.29 8.57 14.35
C ASN A 288 15.94 7.27 13.90
N ARG A 289 17.10 6.93 14.48
CA ARG A 289 17.91 5.77 14.06
C ARG A 289 18.27 4.88 15.24
N PHE A 290 18.06 3.58 15.05
CA PHE A 290 18.42 2.53 16.00
C PHE A 290 18.77 1.25 15.24
N ARG A 291 19.11 0.17 15.94
CA ARG A 291 19.53 -1.09 15.33
C ARG A 291 18.51 -2.22 15.56
N LEU A 292 18.31 -3.02 14.52
CA LEU A 292 17.85 -4.40 14.65
C LEU A 292 19.10 -5.27 14.70
N VAL A 293 19.25 -6.09 15.74
CA VAL A 293 20.41 -6.96 15.90
C VAL A 293 19.99 -8.42 15.79
N ALA A 294 20.65 -9.17 14.90
CA ALA A 294 20.45 -10.59 14.77
C ALA A 294 21.79 -11.35 14.65
N SER A 295 21.88 -12.51 15.28
CA SER A 295 22.99 -13.43 15.15
C SER A 295 22.87 -14.24 13.88
N GLN A 296 23.99 -14.56 13.22
CA GLN A 296 24.00 -15.54 12.13
C GLN A 296 23.49 -16.91 12.58
N ALA A 297 23.66 -17.27 13.86
CA ALA A 297 23.23 -18.54 14.42
C ALA A 297 21.73 -18.59 14.77
N SER A 298 21.01 -17.48 14.60
CA SER A 298 19.56 -17.45 14.82
C SER A 298 18.80 -18.11 13.69
N SER A 299 17.59 -18.59 13.96
CA SER A 299 16.71 -19.28 12.99
C SER A 299 16.40 -18.45 11.74
N PHE A 300 16.50 -17.12 11.85
CA PHE A 300 16.21 -16.14 10.79
C PHE A 300 17.43 -15.26 10.44
N GLY A 301 18.63 -15.52 10.97
CA GLY A 301 19.78 -14.60 10.82
C GLY A 301 20.19 -14.35 9.37
N ILE A 302 20.00 -15.34 8.50
CA ILE A 302 20.29 -15.25 7.06
C ILE A 302 19.09 -14.81 6.22
N ASP A 303 17.95 -14.51 6.85
CA ASP A 303 16.78 -14.00 6.15
C ASP A 303 17.12 -12.65 5.50
N PRO A 304 16.56 -12.36 4.31
CA PRO A 304 16.67 -11.05 3.69
C PRO A 304 16.13 -9.93 4.58
N ALA A 305 16.68 -8.73 4.43
CA ALA A 305 16.18 -7.55 5.11
C ALA A 305 14.69 -7.30 4.78
N PRO A 306 13.84 -7.03 5.80
CA PRO A 306 12.44 -6.72 5.55
C PRO A 306 12.28 -5.48 4.66
N THR A 307 11.38 -5.57 3.69
CA THR A 307 11.18 -4.51 2.69
C THR A 307 10.11 -3.50 3.10
N GLY A 308 9.16 -3.85 3.96
CA GLY A 308 8.11 -2.94 4.42
C GLY A 308 8.43 -2.23 5.74
N SER A 309 7.39 -1.60 6.30
CA SER A 309 7.34 -1.06 7.66
C SER A 309 6.48 -1.93 8.58
N GLY A 310 6.56 -1.72 9.89
CA GLY A 310 5.77 -2.49 10.84
C GLY A 310 6.24 -2.27 12.27
N VAL A 311 5.64 -2.98 13.22
CA VAL A 311 6.16 -2.98 14.59
C VAL A 311 7.27 -4.02 14.66
N LEU A 312 8.53 -3.56 14.68
CA LEU A 312 9.66 -4.43 14.98
C LEU A 312 9.59 -4.77 16.47
N LYS A 313 9.57 -6.06 16.79
CA LYS A 313 9.50 -6.57 18.16
C LYS A 313 10.82 -7.23 18.55
N GLY A 314 11.05 -7.38 19.85
CA GLY A 314 12.20 -8.10 20.37
C GLY A 314 12.67 -7.59 21.72
N ILE A 315 13.78 -8.14 22.20
CA ILE A 315 14.38 -7.71 23.46
C ILE A 315 15.22 -6.46 23.23
N VAL A 316 15.03 -5.45 24.07
CA VAL A 316 15.88 -4.26 24.07
C VAL A 316 17.24 -4.60 24.67
N VAL A 317 18.31 -4.31 23.94
CA VAL A 317 19.70 -4.54 24.38
C VAL A 317 20.57 -3.32 24.12
N PRO A 318 21.63 -3.10 24.91
CA PRO A 318 22.68 -2.17 24.54
C PRO A 318 23.45 -2.68 23.33
N GLN A 319 23.83 -1.77 22.44
CA GLN A 319 24.61 -2.03 21.23
C GLN A 319 25.35 -0.75 20.83
N ASP A 320 26.68 -0.81 20.70
CA ASP A 320 27.53 0.28 20.21
C ASP A 320 27.31 1.64 20.92
N GLY A 321 27.05 1.62 22.24
CA GLY A 321 26.81 2.83 23.04
C GLY A 321 25.39 3.41 22.91
N ALA A 322 24.47 2.69 22.26
CA ALA A 322 23.04 2.99 22.18
C ALA A 322 22.21 1.74 22.53
N TYR A 323 20.91 1.75 22.21
CA TYR A 323 20.02 0.61 22.40
C TYR A 323 19.45 0.12 21.05
N ALA A 324 19.27 -1.19 20.97
CA ALA A 324 18.83 -1.93 19.82
C ALA A 324 17.70 -2.90 20.20
N ILE A 325 17.00 -3.42 19.19
CA ILE A 325 16.00 -4.47 19.36
C ILE A 325 16.56 -5.77 18.77
N ARG A 326 16.54 -6.84 19.55
CA ARG A 326 16.87 -8.21 19.12
C ARG A 326 15.59 -9.02 18.97
N PRO A 327 15.13 -9.31 17.74
CA PRO A 327 13.98 -10.18 17.51
C PRO A 327 14.13 -11.51 18.25
N CYS A 328 13.04 -12.00 18.87
CA CYS A 328 13.03 -13.26 19.58
C CYS A 328 12.55 -14.40 18.69
N THR A 329 11.62 -14.13 17.79
CA THR A 329 11.02 -15.10 16.87
C THR A 329 11.02 -14.56 15.44
N ALA A 330 10.77 -15.41 14.45
CA ALA A 330 10.65 -14.96 13.06
C ALA A 330 9.49 -13.95 12.84
N GLU A 331 8.42 -14.03 13.64
CA GLU A 331 7.28 -13.10 13.55
C GLU A 331 7.63 -11.66 13.98
N ASP A 332 8.66 -11.50 14.82
CA ASP A 332 9.05 -10.21 15.37
C ASP A 332 9.61 -9.23 14.32
N LYS A 333 10.07 -9.75 13.18
CA LYS A 333 10.69 -9.00 12.08
C LYS A 333 9.80 -8.84 10.84
N GLU A 334 8.54 -9.24 10.92
CA GLU A 334 7.60 -9.17 9.79
C GLU A 334 7.09 -7.74 9.56
N LEU A 335 7.84 -6.98 8.74
CA LEU A 335 7.52 -5.60 8.35
C LEU A 335 6.82 -5.59 6.98
N THR A 336 5.49 -5.65 6.98
CA THR A 336 4.65 -5.81 5.77
C THR A 336 3.90 -4.55 5.34
N GLY A 337 4.03 -3.46 6.10
CA GLY A 337 3.43 -2.17 5.82
C GLY A 337 4.17 -1.38 4.74
N LEU A 338 3.56 -0.28 4.29
CA LEU A 338 4.17 0.64 3.33
C LEU A 338 5.37 1.36 3.94
N ARG A 339 6.44 1.51 3.16
CA ARG A 339 7.60 2.28 3.59
C ARG A 339 7.26 3.78 3.67
N PHE A 340 7.94 4.50 4.54
CA PHE A 340 7.80 5.93 4.81
C PHE A 340 9.18 6.64 4.85
N GLY A 341 9.14 7.97 4.91
CA GLY A 341 10.30 8.83 5.15
C GLY A 341 10.81 9.57 3.92
N ALA A 342 11.60 10.61 4.16
CA ALA A 342 11.96 11.63 3.17
C ALA A 342 12.69 11.09 1.91
N GLN A 343 13.34 9.94 1.98
CA GLN A 343 14.05 9.33 0.84
C GLN A 343 13.20 8.31 0.07
N VAL A 344 12.01 7.99 0.57
CA VAL A 344 11.05 7.07 -0.05
C VAL A 344 9.99 7.90 -0.75
N GLY A 345 9.70 7.57 -2.01
CA GLY A 345 8.61 8.20 -2.75
C GLY A 345 8.98 8.72 -4.12
N ILE A 346 7.99 9.40 -4.71
CA ILE A 346 8.11 9.95 -6.05
C ILE A 346 8.80 11.31 -6.06
N ARG A 347 9.36 11.63 -7.21
CA ARG A 347 9.73 12.98 -7.64
C ARG A 347 9.00 13.25 -8.95
N LEU A 348 8.60 14.49 -9.18
CA LEU A 348 7.88 14.89 -10.37
C LEU A 348 8.85 15.15 -11.54
N PRO A 349 8.48 14.75 -12.76
CA PRO A 349 7.28 14.00 -13.13
C PRO A 349 7.39 12.51 -12.77
N TYR A 350 6.26 11.88 -12.44
CA TYR A 350 6.20 10.45 -12.14
C TYR A 350 5.09 9.76 -12.91
N VAL A 351 5.37 8.59 -13.48
CA VAL A 351 4.40 7.77 -14.22
C VAL A 351 4.32 6.38 -13.57
N PHE A 352 3.18 6.10 -12.95
CA PHE A 352 2.81 4.77 -12.47
C PHE A 352 2.24 3.97 -13.64
N SER A 353 3.05 3.08 -14.20
CA SER A 353 2.73 2.36 -15.43
C SER A 353 2.51 0.88 -15.16
N PHE A 354 1.36 0.37 -15.57
CA PHE A 354 1.10 -1.07 -15.59
C PHE A 354 1.18 -1.62 -17.02
N TYR A 355 2.08 -1.04 -17.82
CA TYR A 355 2.43 -1.57 -19.14
C TYR A 355 2.98 -3.00 -19.04
N ALA A 356 2.37 -3.93 -19.78
CA ALA A 356 2.77 -5.32 -19.83
C ALA A 356 4.00 -5.56 -20.72
N SER A 357 4.95 -6.37 -20.21
CA SER A 357 6.14 -6.81 -20.94
C SER A 357 5.83 -7.91 -21.97
N SER A 358 4.73 -8.64 -21.80
CA SER A 358 4.25 -9.66 -22.72
C SER A 358 2.73 -9.65 -22.87
N GLN A 359 2.20 -10.59 -23.67
CA GLN A 359 0.75 -10.79 -23.80
C GLN A 359 0.12 -11.56 -22.62
N ALA A 360 0.91 -11.90 -21.60
CA ALA A 360 0.39 -12.51 -20.39
C ALA A 360 -0.14 -11.44 -19.43
N ASN A 361 -1.35 -11.66 -18.91
CA ASN A 361 -1.87 -10.86 -17.80
C ASN A 361 -0.89 -10.90 -16.63
N LYS A 362 -0.74 -9.77 -15.93
CA LYS A 362 0.13 -9.54 -14.76
C LYS A 362 1.62 -9.54 -15.03
N ASP A 363 2.06 -9.88 -16.24
CA ASP A 363 3.45 -9.74 -16.64
C ASP A 363 3.74 -8.27 -17.00
N CYS A 364 3.78 -7.42 -15.97
CA CYS A 364 3.98 -5.99 -16.08
C CYS A 364 5.47 -5.64 -16.05
N LYS A 365 5.88 -4.67 -16.88
CA LYS A 365 7.29 -4.22 -16.96
C LYS A 365 7.71 -3.46 -15.69
N TYR A 366 6.84 -2.59 -15.18
CA TYR A 366 7.17 -1.63 -14.11
C TYR A 366 6.50 -1.89 -12.76
N VAL A 367 5.51 -2.77 -12.71
CA VAL A 367 4.75 -3.06 -11.49
C VAL A 367 4.60 -4.57 -11.26
N THR A 368 4.25 -4.96 -10.04
CA THR A 368 3.82 -6.31 -9.67
C THR A 368 2.32 -6.27 -9.35
N VAL A 369 1.56 -7.28 -9.77
CA VAL A 369 0.09 -7.30 -9.62
C VAL A 369 -0.34 -8.50 -8.78
N THR A 370 -1.14 -8.23 -7.74
CA THR A 370 -1.92 -9.18 -6.97
C THR A 370 -3.39 -9.02 -7.34
N ASP A 371 -4.01 -10.11 -7.79
CA ASP A 371 -5.43 -10.12 -8.16
C ASP A 371 -6.33 -9.94 -6.93
N GLY A 372 -7.43 -9.23 -7.12
CA GLY A 372 -8.50 -9.18 -6.12
C GLY A 372 -9.36 -10.43 -6.17
N SER A 373 -9.90 -10.82 -5.02
CA SER A 373 -10.92 -11.85 -4.90
C SER A 373 -12.31 -11.25 -4.69
N PHE A 374 -13.32 -11.99 -5.16
CA PHE A 374 -14.71 -11.58 -4.99
C PHE A 374 -15.13 -11.55 -3.52
N ASP A 375 -14.74 -12.56 -2.75
CA ASP A 375 -15.12 -12.70 -1.34
C ASP A 375 -14.63 -11.53 -0.47
N LYS A 376 -13.54 -10.87 -0.90
CA LYS A 376 -12.98 -9.69 -0.25
C LYS A 376 -13.36 -8.38 -0.95
N LEU A 377 -14.24 -8.45 -1.95
CA LEU A 377 -14.69 -7.30 -2.75
C LEU A 377 -13.51 -6.52 -3.35
N GLY A 378 -12.42 -7.21 -3.65
CA GLY A 378 -11.20 -6.62 -4.16
C GLY A 378 -10.28 -5.95 -3.15
N ALA A 379 -10.59 -5.95 -1.85
CA ALA A 379 -9.72 -5.35 -0.84
C ALA A 379 -8.32 -5.99 -0.75
N ASP A 380 -8.14 -7.14 -1.37
CA ASP A 380 -6.88 -7.86 -1.56
C ASP A 380 -6.18 -7.57 -2.90
N PHE A 381 -6.78 -6.79 -3.80
CA PHE A 381 -6.15 -6.34 -5.03
C PHE A 381 -5.04 -5.33 -4.74
N LYS A 382 -3.87 -5.54 -5.35
CA LYS A 382 -2.73 -4.63 -5.25
C LYS A 382 -1.96 -4.56 -6.56
N VAL A 383 -1.50 -3.37 -6.92
CA VAL A 383 -0.48 -3.15 -7.95
C VAL A 383 0.62 -2.31 -7.34
N GLU A 384 1.85 -2.80 -7.34
CA GLU A 384 2.97 -2.23 -6.60
C GLU A 384 4.10 -1.86 -7.57
N ASP A 385 4.68 -0.66 -7.43
CA ASP A 385 5.88 -0.28 -8.20
C ASP A 385 7.04 -1.24 -7.88
N LYS A 386 7.68 -1.77 -8.91
CA LYS A 386 8.85 -2.65 -8.76
C LYS A 386 10.07 -1.89 -8.23
N ASP A 387 10.14 -0.58 -8.44
CA ASP A 387 11.13 0.28 -7.80
C ASP A 387 10.71 0.51 -6.34
N VAL A 388 11.29 -0.31 -5.45
CA VAL A 388 11.06 -0.28 -4.00
C VAL A 388 11.47 1.04 -3.34
N SER A 389 12.16 1.95 -4.04
CA SER A 389 12.39 3.31 -3.54
C SER A 389 11.17 4.21 -3.68
N LYS A 390 10.23 3.89 -4.58
CA LYS A 390 9.01 4.68 -4.82
C LYS A 390 7.89 4.30 -3.87
N CYS A 391 7.72 3.00 -3.61
CA CYS A 391 6.66 2.46 -2.75
C CYS A 391 5.25 2.91 -3.13
N VAL A 392 5.02 3.20 -4.41
CA VAL A 392 3.71 3.57 -4.91
C VAL A 392 2.88 2.31 -5.07
N VAL A 393 1.67 2.33 -4.52
CA VAL A 393 0.74 1.20 -4.56
C VAL A 393 -0.62 1.65 -5.01
N LEU A 394 -1.18 0.98 -6.00
CA LEU A 394 -2.58 1.09 -6.39
C LEU A 394 -3.35 -0.07 -5.77
N THR A 395 -4.36 0.27 -4.99
CA THR A 395 -5.39 -0.67 -4.53
C THR A 395 -6.72 -0.31 -5.17
N ALA A 396 -7.68 -1.22 -5.10
CA ALA A 396 -9.03 -0.96 -5.55
C ALA A 396 -9.99 -1.69 -4.63
N LYS A 397 -11.19 -1.16 -4.46
CA LYS A 397 -12.23 -1.77 -3.64
C LYS A 397 -13.57 -1.55 -4.30
N VAL A 398 -14.43 -2.54 -4.22
CA VAL A 398 -15.83 -2.42 -4.59
C VAL A 398 -16.67 -2.39 -3.33
N ALA A 399 -17.71 -1.55 -3.29
CA ALA A 399 -18.60 -1.45 -2.13
C ALA A 399 -19.35 -2.78 -1.89
N SER A 400 -19.69 -3.07 -0.63
CA SER A 400 -20.40 -4.29 -0.22
C SER A 400 -21.82 -4.39 -0.75
N THR A 401 -22.40 -3.28 -1.19
CA THR A 401 -23.68 -3.24 -1.90
C THR A 401 -23.60 -3.81 -3.31
N SER A 402 -22.41 -4.08 -3.84
CA SER A 402 -22.21 -4.69 -5.16
C SER A 402 -22.44 -6.20 -5.13
N ASN A 403 -23.41 -6.70 -5.92
CA ASN A 403 -23.88 -8.08 -5.90
C ASN A 403 -23.49 -8.91 -7.15
N SER A 404 -22.33 -8.64 -7.75
CA SER A 404 -21.93 -9.25 -9.03
C SER A 404 -21.25 -10.61 -8.89
N SER A 405 -21.80 -11.64 -9.53
CA SER A 405 -21.19 -12.98 -9.63
C SER A 405 -19.97 -13.07 -10.55
N HIS A 406 -19.51 -11.96 -11.13
CA HIS A 406 -18.49 -11.94 -12.18
C HIS A 406 -17.31 -11.02 -11.88
N PHE A 407 -16.97 -10.82 -10.61
CA PHE A 407 -15.93 -9.90 -10.18
C PHE A 407 -14.58 -10.10 -10.88
N ARG A 408 -13.96 -8.96 -11.24
CA ARG A 408 -12.62 -8.85 -11.80
C ARG A 408 -12.02 -7.55 -11.26
N LEU A 409 -10.92 -7.69 -10.52
CA LEU A 409 -9.91 -6.66 -10.26
C LEU A 409 -8.57 -7.35 -10.51
N THR A 410 -8.10 -7.24 -11.75
CA THR A 410 -6.87 -7.89 -12.24
C THR A 410 -6.27 -7.01 -13.31
N HIS A 411 -4.98 -7.19 -13.59
CA HIS A 411 -4.38 -6.57 -14.76
C HIS A 411 -4.71 -7.37 -16.03
N TRP A 412 -5.27 -6.71 -17.04
CA TRP A 412 -5.47 -7.27 -18.37
C TRP A 412 -4.45 -6.71 -19.36
N ALA A 413 -3.60 -7.61 -19.88
CA ALA A 413 -2.72 -7.34 -21.01
C ALA A 413 -3.54 -7.28 -22.32
N ASP A 414 -3.90 -6.08 -22.79
CA ASP A 414 -4.69 -5.92 -24.02
C ASP A 414 -3.78 -5.94 -25.26
N GLU A 415 -4.27 -6.46 -26.39
CA GLU A 415 -3.47 -6.78 -27.59
C GLU A 415 -2.81 -5.53 -28.22
N GLY A 416 -3.33 -4.33 -27.96
CA GLY A 416 -2.86 -3.05 -28.50
C GLY A 416 -2.06 -2.14 -27.56
N ALA A 417 -1.51 -2.66 -26.45
CA ALA A 417 -0.87 -1.88 -25.37
C ALA A 417 -1.82 -0.96 -24.56
N HIS A 418 -3.13 -1.18 -24.73
CA HIS A 418 -4.19 -0.59 -23.90
C HIS A 418 -4.41 -1.41 -22.62
N ASP A 419 -3.32 -1.69 -21.91
CA ASP A 419 -3.38 -2.38 -20.63
C ASP A 419 -4.34 -1.70 -19.68
N ASN A 420 -5.05 -2.50 -18.91
CA ASN A 420 -6.09 -1.95 -18.07
C ASN A 420 -6.31 -2.79 -16.83
N ILE A 421 -6.93 -2.15 -15.86
CA ILE A 421 -7.45 -2.77 -14.66
C ILE A 421 -8.97 -2.67 -14.76
N PRO A 422 -9.66 -3.72 -15.24
CA PRO A 422 -11.11 -3.79 -15.15
C PRO A 422 -11.51 -3.87 -13.69
N ALA A 423 -12.46 -3.02 -13.30
CA ALA A 423 -13.15 -3.01 -12.03
C ALA A 423 -14.63 -3.26 -12.28
N LYS A 424 -15.05 -4.49 -12.03
CA LYS A 424 -16.44 -4.88 -12.22
C LYS A 424 -17.33 -4.38 -11.12
N SER A 425 -18.47 -3.84 -11.53
CA SER A 425 -19.59 -3.50 -10.65
C SER A 425 -19.26 -2.44 -9.60
N MET A 426 -18.41 -1.48 -9.97
CA MET A 426 -18.24 -0.25 -9.21
C MET A 426 -19.59 0.46 -9.10
N VAL A 427 -19.96 0.83 -7.88
CA VAL A 427 -21.17 1.59 -7.57
C VAL A 427 -20.80 2.97 -7.08
N TYR A 428 -21.77 3.89 -7.08
CA TYR A 428 -21.54 5.27 -6.63
C TYR A 428 -21.22 5.34 -5.13
N GLY A 429 -20.43 6.34 -4.76
CA GLY A 429 -19.96 6.56 -3.39
C GLY A 429 -18.48 6.19 -3.21
N GLN A 430 -17.88 6.70 -2.13
CA GLN A 430 -16.45 6.54 -1.87
C GLN A 430 -16.04 5.13 -1.39
N ASP A 431 -16.98 4.20 -1.23
CA ASP A 431 -16.68 2.80 -0.87
C ASP A 431 -16.27 1.95 -2.07
N SER A 432 -16.50 2.46 -3.28
CA SER A 432 -16.07 1.90 -4.56
C SER A 432 -15.02 2.81 -5.18
N TYR A 433 -13.78 2.36 -5.32
CA TYR A 433 -12.68 3.23 -5.74
C TYR A 433 -11.46 2.51 -6.30
N PHE A 434 -10.64 3.28 -7.00
CA PHE A 434 -9.20 3.05 -7.16
C PHE A 434 -8.45 4.00 -6.22
N LEU A 435 -7.46 3.50 -5.47
CA LEU A 435 -6.69 4.28 -4.51
C LEU A 435 -5.20 4.12 -4.81
N LEU A 436 -4.59 5.21 -5.29
CA LEU A 436 -3.15 5.29 -5.47
C LEU A 436 -2.52 5.91 -4.21
N THR A 437 -1.69 5.13 -3.53
CA THR A 437 -0.91 5.56 -2.36
C THR A 437 0.49 5.94 -2.80
N VAL A 438 0.88 7.19 -2.55
CA VAL A 438 2.05 7.84 -3.16
C VAL A 438 2.92 8.47 -2.09
N PRO A 439 3.96 7.79 -1.60
CA PRO A 439 4.98 8.41 -0.75
C PRO A 439 5.70 9.53 -1.53
N LEU A 440 6.14 10.58 -0.83
CA LEU A 440 6.72 11.78 -1.43
C LEU A 440 8.21 11.94 -1.07
N ALA A 441 9.09 11.89 -2.07
CA ALA A 441 10.52 12.12 -1.90
C ALA A 441 10.94 13.59 -2.12
N GLU A 442 9.99 14.47 -2.37
CA GLU A 442 10.17 15.91 -2.50
C GLU A 442 8.93 16.69 -2.05
N ASP A 443 9.11 17.99 -1.82
CA ASP A 443 7.99 18.90 -1.61
C ASP A 443 7.19 19.04 -2.91
N MET A 444 5.88 18.88 -2.82
CA MET A 444 5.03 19.03 -3.98
C MET A 444 4.77 20.52 -4.26
N PRO A 445 4.63 20.92 -5.53
CA PRO A 445 4.15 22.24 -5.88
C PRO A 445 2.72 22.46 -5.33
N ALA A 446 2.32 23.72 -5.17
CA ALA A 446 0.98 24.07 -4.67
C ALA A 446 -0.16 23.47 -5.52
N SER A 447 0.07 23.36 -6.83
CA SER A 447 -0.82 22.67 -7.76
C SER A 447 -0.01 21.72 -8.63
N PHE A 448 -0.58 20.56 -8.90
CA PHE A 448 -0.03 19.56 -9.80
C PHE A 448 -1.15 18.87 -10.57
N ARG A 449 -0.79 18.20 -11.65
CA ARG A 449 -1.71 17.52 -12.55
C ARG A 449 -1.65 16.02 -12.33
N ILE A 450 -2.80 15.38 -12.48
CA ILE A 450 -2.90 13.93 -12.57
C ILE A 450 -3.58 13.59 -13.88
N SER A 451 -2.88 12.81 -14.72
CA SER A 451 -3.34 12.40 -16.04
C SER A 451 -3.49 10.90 -16.10
N PHE A 452 -4.62 10.41 -16.59
CA PHE A 452 -4.92 8.98 -16.66
C PHE A 452 -5.97 8.71 -17.74
N GLY A 453 -6.11 7.45 -18.14
CA GLY A 453 -7.20 7.04 -19.01
C GLY A 453 -8.26 6.23 -18.27
N MET A 454 -9.51 6.35 -18.69
CA MET A 454 -10.60 5.56 -18.14
C MET A 454 -11.68 5.27 -19.18
N SER A 455 -12.37 4.15 -19.03
CA SER A 455 -13.55 3.81 -19.82
C SER A 455 -14.58 3.05 -19.00
N GLY A 456 -15.79 2.93 -19.56
CA GLY A 456 -16.90 2.25 -18.93
C GLY A 456 -17.80 1.57 -19.96
N THR A 457 -18.27 0.35 -19.69
CA THR A 457 -19.34 -0.27 -20.49
C THR A 457 -20.69 0.44 -20.23
N GLY A 458 -21.73 0.12 -21.00
CA GLY A 458 -23.02 0.83 -20.94
C GLY A 458 -23.57 1.11 -19.54
N GLY A 459 -23.50 0.13 -18.64
CA GLY A 459 -23.98 0.26 -17.26
C GLY A 459 -22.95 0.80 -16.25
N ALA A 460 -21.72 1.10 -16.67
CA ALA A 460 -20.66 1.58 -15.77
C ALA A 460 -20.96 3.01 -15.31
N PRO A 461 -20.50 3.42 -14.11
CA PRO A 461 -20.67 4.80 -13.66
C PRO A 461 -20.05 5.80 -14.65
N LYS A 462 -20.81 6.84 -14.99
CA LYS A 462 -20.39 7.89 -15.91
C LYS A 462 -19.52 8.93 -15.23
N ASN A 463 -19.94 9.40 -14.06
CA ASN A 463 -19.37 10.54 -13.36
C ASN A 463 -18.47 10.08 -12.22
N TRP A 464 -17.26 10.63 -12.17
CA TRP A 464 -16.24 10.30 -11.19
C TRP A 464 -15.57 11.57 -10.67
N ALA A 465 -14.91 11.46 -9.53
CA ALA A 465 -14.05 12.49 -9.00
C ALA A 465 -12.80 11.88 -8.37
N MET A 466 -11.74 12.68 -8.30
CA MET A 466 -10.57 12.36 -7.50
C MET A 466 -10.61 13.13 -6.18
N ALA A 467 -10.59 12.38 -5.08
CA ALA A 467 -10.34 12.89 -3.74
C ALA A 467 -8.88 12.63 -3.35
N TYR A 468 -8.38 13.37 -2.36
CA TYR A 468 -7.05 13.16 -1.80
C TYR A 468 -7.06 13.11 -0.27
N SER A 469 -6.03 12.51 0.32
CA SER A 469 -5.80 12.45 1.76
C SER A 469 -4.29 12.37 2.05
N THR A 470 -3.89 12.71 3.27
CA THR A 470 -2.53 12.49 3.79
C THR A 470 -2.48 11.56 5.01
N ASP A 471 -3.63 11.27 5.62
CA ASP A 471 -3.76 10.41 6.80
C ASP A 471 -4.49 9.10 6.50
N GLY A 472 -5.22 9.04 5.38
CA GLY A 472 -6.05 7.89 5.00
C GLY A 472 -7.39 7.82 5.75
N GLU A 473 -7.69 8.79 6.61
CA GLU A 473 -8.94 8.89 7.37
C GLU A 473 -9.89 9.91 6.73
N GLU A 474 -9.40 11.12 6.44
CA GLU A 474 -10.20 12.18 5.80
C GLU A 474 -9.82 12.31 4.32
N TYR A 475 -10.81 12.09 3.44
CA TYR A 475 -10.65 12.27 2.00
C TYR A 475 -11.37 13.52 1.52
N VAL A 476 -10.59 14.47 1.02
CA VAL A 476 -11.06 15.76 0.52
C VAL A 476 -11.28 15.68 -0.99
N THR A 477 -12.53 15.88 -1.41
CA THR A 477 -12.88 16.15 -2.81
C THR A 477 -12.94 17.66 -3.02
N PRO A 478 -12.11 18.26 -3.91
CA PRO A 478 -12.20 19.68 -4.22
C PRO A 478 -13.61 20.11 -4.64
N SER A 479 -14.13 21.15 -3.98
CA SER A 479 -15.50 21.64 -4.20
C SER A 479 -15.66 22.51 -5.45
N ASP A 480 -14.56 22.94 -6.06
CA ASP A 480 -14.53 23.74 -7.29
C ASP A 480 -14.74 22.90 -8.56
N GLY A 481 -14.84 21.57 -8.42
CA GLY A 481 -15.02 20.64 -9.53
C GLY A 481 -13.75 20.37 -10.33
N SER A 482 -12.56 20.82 -9.88
CA SER A 482 -11.30 20.69 -10.64
C SER A 482 -10.86 19.24 -10.88
N THR A 483 -11.42 18.29 -10.11
CA THR A 483 -11.13 16.86 -10.19
C THR A 483 -12.30 16.02 -10.69
N ALA A 484 -13.42 16.64 -11.07
CA ALA A 484 -14.56 15.95 -11.64
C ALA A 484 -14.26 15.51 -13.08
N ILE A 485 -14.61 14.28 -13.42
CA ILE A 485 -14.51 13.74 -14.77
C ILE A 485 -15.81 13.02 -15.15
N ALA A 486 -16.12 13.00 -16.44
CA ALA A 486 -17.26 12.27 -16.98
C ALA A 486 -16.81 11.45 -18.19
N ILE A 487 -17.07 10.14 -18.16
CA ILE A 487 -16.86 9.28 -19.33
C ILE A 487 -17.85 9.74 -20.42
N PRO A 488 -17.36 10.17 -21.60
CA PRO A 488 -18.23 10.74 -22.63
C PRO A 488 -19.28 9.74 -23.13
N GLU A 489 -18.85 8.55 -23.53
CA GLU A 489 -19.72 7.51 -24.07
C GLU A 489 -19.30 6.10 -23.60
N ALA A 490 -20.26 5.18 -23.63
CA ALA A 490 -20.04 3.78 -23.30
C ALA A 490 -19.22 3.05 -24.37
N ILE A 491 -18.36 2.14 -23.94
CA ILE A 491 -17.61 1.24 -24.83
C ILE A 491 -18.29 -0.14 -24.94
N THR A 492 -18.10 -0.80 -26.08
CA THR A 492 -18.70 -2.13 -26.38
C THR A 492 -17.70 -3.29 -26.39
N GLY A 493 -16.39 -3.02 -26.24
CA GLY A 493 -15.32 -4.02 -26.33
C GLY A 493 -14.05 -3.65 -25.55
N SER A 494 -12.93 -4.34 -25.81
CA SER A 494 -11.60 -3.97 -25.29
C SER A 494 -10.87 -2.98 -26.21
N GLY A 495 -9.85 -2.30 -25.70
CA GLY A 495 -9.02 -1.35 -26.46
C GLY A 495 -9.61 0.06 -26.67
N TYR A 496 -10.51 0.52 -25.80
CA TYR A 496 -11.18 1.83 -25.92
C TYR A 496 -11.06 2.62 -24.61
N PHE A 497 -10.49 3.81 -24.65
CA PHE A 497 -10.29 4.66 -23.47
C PHE A 497 -10.47 6.13 -23.79
N TYR A 498 -10.84 6.89 -22.77
CA TYR A 498 -10.83 8.35 -22.78
C TYR A 498 -9.72 8.84 -21.86
N TYR A 499 -9.10 9.95 -22.21
CA TYR A 499 -7.98 10.50 -21.44
C TYR A 499 -8.43 11.73 -20.68
N PHE A 500 -8.00 11.81 -19.42
CA PHE A 500 -8.35 12.87 -18.50
C PHE A 500 -7.07 13.45 -17.91
N THR A 501 -7.09 14.76 -17.71
CA THR A 501 -6.12 15.48 -16.88
C THR A 501 -6.92 16.29 -15.88
N VAL A 502 -6.66 16.08 -14.60
CA VAL A 502 -7.24 16.90 -13.52
C VAL A 502 -6.15 17.67 -12.81
N THR A 503 -6.47 18.88 -12.36
CA THR A 503 -5.55 19.70 -11.57
C THR A 503 -5.95 19.61 -10.11
N LEU A 504 -5.00 19.20 -9.26
CA LEU A 504 -5.18 19.12 -7.83
C LEU A 504 -4.42 20.26 -7.16
N THR A 505 -5.11 20.99 -6.29
CA THR A 505 -4.54 22.05 -5.44
C THR A 505 -4.90 21.73 -3.99
N PRO A 506 -4.04 20.99 -3.26
CA PRO A 506 -4.28 20.67 -1.86
C PRO A 506 -4.39 21.93 -0.99
N GLN A 507 -5.25 21.91 0.03
CA GLN A 507 -5.39 23.04 0.96
C GLN A 507 -4.15 23.26 1.81
N LEU A 508 -3.50 22.16 2.21
CA LEU A 508 -2.22 22.15 2.91
C LEU A 508 -1.13 21.73 1.94
N ARG A 509 0.03 22.39 2.04
CA ARG A 509 1.19 22.03 1.24
C ARG A 509 1.65 20.62 1.59
N LEU A 510 1.78 19.76 0.57
CA LEU A 510 2.31 18.42 0.73
C LEU A 510 3.85 18.48 0.75
N MET A 511 4.43 17.95 1.83
CA MET A 511 5.85 18.04 2.13
C MET A 511 6.55 16.71 1.89
N LYS A 512 7.85 16.78 1.61
CA LYS A 512 8.73 15.62 1.55
C LYS A 512 8.58 14.74 2.81
N GLY A 513 8.48 13.42 2.60
CA GLY A 513 8.33 12.40 3.65
C GLY A 513 6.89 12.07 4.02
N GLN A 514 5.91 12.84 3.53
CA GLN A 514 4.49 12.51 3.66
C GLN A 514 4.05 11.49 2.61
N THR A 515 2.84 10.97 2.79
CA THR A 515 2.16 10.12 1.81
C THR A 515 0.95 10.86 1.26
N LEU A 516 0.83 10.94 -0.05
CA LEU A 516 -0.36 11.40 -0.76
C LEU A 516 -1.21 10.18 -1.15
N LEU A 517 -2.46 10.16 -0.72
CA LEU A 517 -3.44 9.18 -1.13
C LEU A 517 -4.37 9.81 -2.16
N LEU A 518 -4.48 9.24 -3.36
CA LEU A 518 -5.37 9.69 -4.44
C LEU A 518 -6.47 8.65 -4.67
N LYS A 519 -7.71 9.01 -4.33
CA LYS A 519 -8.88 8.13 -4.44
C LYS A 519 -9.75 8.57 -5.62
N LEU A 520 -9.80 7.76 -6.67
CA LEU A 520 -10.71 7.92 -7.81
C LEU A 520 -11.97 7.09 -7.57
N TYR A 521 -13.13 7.74 -7.48
CA TYR A 521 -14.40 7.09 -7.11
C TYR A 521 -15.58 7.63 -7.94
N PRO A 522 -16.66 6.85 -8.14
CA PRO A 522 -17.86 7.32 -8.83
C PRO A 522 -18.74 8.19 -7.94
N THR A 523 -19.22 9.32 -8.46
CA THR A 523 -19.89 10.36 -7.67
C THR A 523 -21.40 10.22 -7.59
N ASP A 524 -22.02 9.63 -8.60
CA ASP A 524 -23.47 9.50 -8.69
C ASP A 524 -23.90 8.23 -9.41
N ASN A 525 -25.21 7.99 -9.41
CA ASN A 525 -25.81 6.77 -9.93
C ASN A 525 -26.13 6.83 -11.43
N VAL A 526 -25.45 7.68 -12.21
CA VAL A 526 -25.66 7.81 -13.66
C VAL A 526 -24.71 6.87 -14.40
N SER A 527 -25.24 6.06 -15.31
CA SER A 527 -24.42 5.18 -16.16
C SER A 527 -23.96 5.83 -17.46
N CYS A 528 -22.94 5.27 -18.11
CA CYS A 528 -22.42 5.74 -19.40
C CYS A 528 -23.48 5.77 -20.51
N ASN A 529 -24.51 4.92 -20.45
CA ASN A 529 -25.65 4.93 -21.40
C ASN A 529 -26.84 5.80 -20.95
N GLY A 530 -26.69 6.60 -19.89
CA GLY A 530 -27.72 7.53 -19.40
C GLY A 530 -28.80 6.90 -18.52
N GLY A 531 -28.65 5.62 -18.16
CA GLY A 531 -29.51 4.93 -17.19
C GLY A 531 -28.94 4.99 -15.77
N THR A 532 -29.28 3.97 -14.99
CA THR A 532 -28.75 3.76 -13.65
C THR A 532 -27.44 2.98 -13.72
N ALA A 533 -26.41 3.45 -12.99
CA ALA A 533 -25.17 2.69 -12.83
C ALA A 533 -25.48 1.31 -12.26
N GLY A 534 -25.15 0.27 -13.03
CA GLY A 534 -25.68 -1.08 -12.85
C GLY A 534 -24.61 -2.10 -12.52
N TYR A 535 -25.02 -3.13 -11.79
CA TYR A 535 -24.23 -4.32 -11.48
C TYR A 535 -23.82 -5.05 -12.77
N ASN A 536 -22.65 -5.70 -12.77
CA ASN A 536 -22.03 -6.39 -13.91
C ASN A 536 -21.46 -5.50 -15.04
N SER A 537 -21.39 -4.18 -14.83
CA SER A 537 -20.67 -3.26 -15.70
C SER A 537 -19.16 -3.27 -15.43
N ASP A 538 -18.35 -2.86 -16.42
CA ASP A 538 -16.91 -2.73 -16.28
C ASP A 538 -16.55 -1.24 -16.28
N SER A 539 -15.94 -0.75 -15.21
CA SER A 539 -15.11 0.46 -15.26
C SER A 539 -13.68 0.02 -15.50
N ARG A 540 -12.91 0.70 -16.35
CA ARG A 540 -11.54 0.26 -16.67
C ARG A 540 -10.58 1.42 -16.55
N LEU A 541 -9.62 1.30 -15.63
CA LEU A 541 -8.50 2.23 -15.52
C LEU A 541 -7.43 1.85 -16.55
N HIS A 542 -6.95 2.82 -17.32
CA HIS A 542 -6.09 2.61 -18.48
C HIS A 542 -4.61 2.83 -18.18
N SER A 543 -3.78 2.01 -18.82
CA SER A 543 -2.32 1.75 -18.81
C SER A 543 -1.36 2.46 -17.85
N CYS A 544 -1.60 3.72 -17.49
CA CYS A 544 -0.79 4.45 -16.53
C CYS A 544 -1.55 5.61 -15.87
N ILE A 545 -1.00 6.07 -14.74
CA ILE A 545 -1.34 7.35 -14.10
C ILE A 545 -0.06 8.18 -14.07
N ALA A 546 -0.10 9.39 -14.62
CA ALA A 546 0.99 10.36 -14.55
C ALA A 546 0.68 11.46 -13.52
N ILE A 547 1.68 11.83 -12.73
CA ILE A 547 1.63 12.92 -11.76
C ILE A 547 2.74 13.90 -12.13
N GLU A 548 2.38 15.16 -12.35
CA GLU A 548 3.29 16.16 -12.91
C GLU A 548 3.08 17.52 -12.27
N ALA A 549 4.13 18.32 -12.13
CA ALA A 549 3.95 19.74 -11.87
C ALA A 549 3.16 20.39 -13.01
N VAL A 550 2.43 21.47 -12.73
CA VAL A 550 1.86 22.30 -13.81
C VAL A 550 3.02 22.86 -14.64
N PRO A 551 3.12 22.53 -15.95
CA PRO A 551 4.26 22.91 -16.76
C PRO A 551 4.44 24.43 -16.82
N LYS A 552 5.69 24.89 -16.72
CA LYS A 552 6.07 26.29 -16.89
C LYS A 552 7.39 26.34 -17.64
N PHE A 553 7.38 26.99 -18.79
CA PHE A 553 8.54 27.13 -19.65
C PHE A 553 8.83 28.63 -19.83
N SER A 554 10.09 28.96 -20.10
CA SER A 554 10.49 30.33 -20.37
C SER A 554 11.76 30.35 -21.19
N THR A 555 11.59 30.64 -22.46
CA THR A 555 12.62 30.67 -23.48
C THR A 555 12.78 32.10 -23.97
N SER A 556 14.00 32.62 -23.85
CA SER A 556 14.28 34.00 -24.23
C SER A 556 14.33 34.16 -25.75
N LYS A 557 13.66 35.18 -26.29
CA LYS A 557 13.71 35.49 -27.72
C LYS A 557 15.16 35.73 -28.18
N PRO A 558 15.67 34.99 -29.18
CA PRO A 558 17.02 35.18 -29.70
C PRO A 558 17.25 36.58 -30.26
N ALA A 559 18.46 37.10 -30.06
CA ALA A 559 18.85 38.41 -30.57
C ALA A 559 18.76 38.46 -32.10
N GLY A 560 18.14 39.52 -32.64
CA GLY A 560 17.98 39.69 -34.09
C GLY A 560 16.89 38.81 -34.72
N ALA A 561 16.14 38.03 -33.94
CA ALA A 561 15.01 37.27 -34.45
C ALA A 561 13.88 38.18 -34.93
N VAL A 562 13.55 38.08 -36.22
CA VAL A 562 12.39 38.73 -36.83
C VAL A 562 11.10 37.99 -36.48
N TYR A 563 11.17 36.67 -36.26
CA TYR A 563 10.09 35.84 -35.75
C TYR A 563 10.67 34.82 -34.76
N PHE A 564 9.95 34.56 -33.66
CA PHE A 564 10.32 33.54 -32.68
C PHE A 564 9.08 32.94 -32.02
N GLU A 565 9.01 31.62 -32.00
CA GLU A 565 7.94 30.85 -31.36
C GLU A 565 8.53 29.68 -30.58
N PRO A 566 8.63 29.79 -29.24
CA PRO A 566 9.14 28.74 -28.37
C PRO A 566 8.05 27.79 -27.85
N PHE A 567 6.77 28.03 -28.14
CA PHE A 567 5.65 27.21 -27.64
C PHE A 567 5.57 27.06 -26.10
N ASP A 568 6.27 27.91 -25.33
CA ASP A 568 6.31 27.87 -23.86
C ASP A 568 4.93 27.96 -23.20
N GLY A 569 3.93 28.51 -23.89
CA GLY A 569 2.55 28.62 -23.42
C GLY A 569 1.72 27.34 -23.58
N LEU A 570 2.17 26.37 -24.38
CA LEU A 570 1.47 25.10 -24.56
C LEU A 570 1.67 24.25 -23.31
N THR A 571 0.56 23.89 -22.67
CA THR A 571 0.60 23.17 -21.40
C THR A 571 -0.20 21.89 -21.42
N GLU A 572 -1.11 21.68 -22.36
CA GLU A 572 -2.00 20.52 -22.35
C GLU A 572 -1.35 19.23 -22.89
N GLY A 573 -1.93 18.08 -22.51
CA GLY A 573 -1.46 16.75 -22.88
C GLY A 573 -0.30 16.24 -22.02
N LEU A 574 0.20 15.07 -22.38
CA LEU A 574 1.38 14.45 -21.75
C LEU A 574 2.65 14.74 -22.56
N ASP A 575 3.77 14.90 -21.87
CA ASP A 575 5.07 14.95 -22.52
C ASP A 575 5.41 13.58 -23.13
N TYR A 576 5.58 13.53 -24.45
CA TYR A 576 5.97 12.33 -25.19
C TYR A 576 7.30 11.74 -24.68
N LEU A 577 8.19 12.57 -24.13
CA LEU A 577 9.52 12.16 -23.66
C LEU A 577 9.50 11.29 -22.39
N TYR A 578 8.34 11.12 -21.73
CA TYR A 578 8.19 10.12 -20.67
C TYR A 578 8.27 8.67 -21.19
N GLY A 579 8.25 8.49 -22.51
CA GLY A 579 8.60 7.23 -23.16
C GLY A 579 7.58 6.12 -22.93
N ASP A 580 8.07 4.89 -22.86
CA ASP A 580 7.23 3.69 -22.90
C ASP A 580 6.37 3.48 -21.64
N LYS A 581 6.69 4.17 -20.54
CA LYS A 581 5.82 4.21 -19.34
C LYS A 581 4.42 4.75 -19.66
N LEU A 582 4.30 5.60 -20.67
CA LEU A 582 3.00 6.11 -21.12
C LEU A 582 2.14 5.05 -21.83
N ALA A 583 2.71 3.91 -22.23
CA ALA A 583 1.98 2.85 -22.90
C ALA A 583 1.16 3.41 -24.09
N ALA A 584 -0.13 3.08 -24.18
CA ALA A 584 -1.04 3.63 -25.19
C ALA A 584 -1.43 5.11 -24.96
N MET A 585 -1.23 5.66 -23.75
CA MET A 585 -1.42 7.09 -23.47
C MET A 585 -0.35 7.99 -24.10
N LEU A 586 0.65 7.43 -24.78
CA LEU A 586 1.62 8.17 -25.59
C LEU A 586 0.93 9.09 -26.63
N ASN A 587 -0.26 8.70 -27.10
CA ASN A 587 -1.07 9.49 -28.03
C ASN A 587 -1.85 10.64 -27.37
N TYR A 588 -1.83 10.76 -26.04
CA TYR A 588 -2.58 11.78 -25.33
C TYR A 588 -1.92 13.15 -25.48
N CYS A 589 -2.41 13.92 -26.45
CA CYS A 589 -2.07 15.31 -26.72
C CYS A 589 -3.22 16.24 -26.31
N GLY A 590 -2.93 17.53 -26.20
CA GLY A 590 -3.93 18.55 -25.85
C GLY A 590 -4.80 18.98 -27.01
N SER A 591 -5.49 20.11 -26.83
CA SER A 591 -6.40 20.71 -27.82
C SER A 591 -5.73 20.99 -29.16
N ASP A 592 -6.53 20.97 -30.22
CA ASP A 592 -6.11 21.36 -31.58
C ASP A 592 -5.93 22.87 -31.66
N ILE A 593 -5.05 23.33 -32.56
CA ILE A 593 -4.79 24.74 -32.82
C ILE A 593 -6.07 25.51 -33.13
N SER A 594 -7.10 24.89 -33.71
CA SER A 594 -8.41 25.55 -33.88
C SER A 594 -9.00 26.07 -32.57
N GLU A 595 -8.78 25.39 -31.44
CA GLU A 595 -9.31 25.71 -30.11
C GLU A 595 -8.39 26.60 -29.27
N TRP A 596 -7.13 26.78 -29.67
CA TRP A 596 -6.19 27.64 -28.93
C TRP A 596 -6.66 29.09 -28.86
N SER A 597 -6.38 29.77 -27.75
CA SER A 597 -6.65 31.20 -27.60
C SER A 597 -5.83 32.04 -28.59
N ALA A 598 -6.21 33.29 -28.81
CA ALA A 598 -5.47 34.19 -29.70
C ALA A 598 -4.04 34.43 -29.21
N GLU A 599 -3.87 34.56 -27.89
CA GLU A 599 -2.58 34.72 -27.22
C GLU A 599 -1.71 33.47 -27.41
N LEU A 600 -2.30 32.28 -27.23
CA LEU A 600 -1.59 31.00 -27.39
C LEU A 600 -1.21 30.74 -28.85
N LYS A 601 -2.07 31.13 -29.80
CA LYS A 601 -1.78 31.06 -31.24
C LYS A 601 -0.65 31.98 -31.63
N ASN A 602 -0.55 33.17 -31.04
CA ASN A 602 0.45 34.17 -31.45
C ASN A 602 0.50 34.41 -32.99
N GLY A 603 -0.68 34.37 -33.64
CA GLY A 603 -0.82 34.50 -35.10
C GLY A 603 -0.55 33.22 -35.92
N LEU A 604 -0.20 32.10 -35.29
CA LEU A 604 -0.15 30.79 -35.91
C LEU A 604 -1.55 30.35 -36.37
N SER A 605 -1.58 29.54 -37.43
CA SER A 605 -2.77 28.85 -37.91
C SER A 605 -2.39 27.46 -38.43
N GLY A 606 -3.35 26.56 -38.60
CA GLY A 606 -3.04 25.23 -39.07
C GLY A 606 -4.20 24.26 -38.98
N THR A 607 -3.89 22.99 -39.24
CA THR A 607 -4.80 21.85 -39.14
C THR A 607 -4.07 20.68 -38.49
N HIS A 608 -4.72 19.98 -37.55
CA HIS A 608 -4.15 18.84 -36.82
C HIS A 608 -2.82 19.19 -36.15
N VAL A 609 -2.79 20.35 -35.48
CA VAL A 609 -1.66 20.81 -34.68
C VAL A 609 -2.10 20.79 -33.23
N ARG A 610 -1.45 19.99 -32.40
CA ARG A 610 -1.92 19.68 -31.04
C ARG A 610 -0.93 20.17 -30.00
N GLN A 611 -1.44 20.56 -28.83
CA GLN A 611 -0.56 20.92 -27.72
C GLN A 611 0.19 19.69 -27.19
N ARG A 612 1.45 19.91 -26.85
CA ARG A 612 2.21 19.14 -25.87
C ARG A 612 2.82 20.14 -24.89
N PRO A 613 3.16 19.74 -23.65
CA PRO A 613 3.79 20.66 -22.71
C PRO A 613 5.13 21.20 -23.26
N GLY A 614 5.15 22.49 -23.63
CA GLY A 614 6.34 23.20 -24.11
C GLY A 614 6.69 23.01 -25.59
N TYR A 615 5.87 22.32 -26.38
CA TYR A 615 6.11 22.13 -27.83
C TYR A 615 4.83 21.73 -28.56
N ALA A 616 4.80 21.86 -29.88
CA ALA A 616 3.64 21.49 -30.69
C ALA A 616 3.82 20.12 -31.35
N GLN A 617 2.76 19.33 -31.44
CA GLN A 617 2.71 18.13 -32.28
C GLN A 617 2.03 18.47 -33.61
N ILE A 618 2.65 18.12 -34.73
CA ILE A 618 2.09 18.23 -36.07
C ILE A 618 1.64 16.85 -36.53
N GLY A 619 0.40 16.75 -37.00
CA GLY A 619 -0.24 15.48 -37.34
C GLY A 619 -0.93 14.86 -36.13
N TYR A 620 -1.96 14.06 -36.40
CA TYR A 620 -2.84 13.53 -35.36
C TYR A 620 -3.29 12.11 -35.66
N VAL A 621 -3.57 11.35 -34.60
CA VAL A 621 -4.34 10.12 -34.67
C VAL A 621 -5.45 10.21 -33.63
N GLU A 622 -6.68 9.90 -34.03
CA GLU A 622 -7.74 9.72 -33.04
C GLU A 622 -7.50 8.41 -32.29
N SER A 623 -7.33 8.51 -30.98
CA SER A 623 -6.98 7.39 -30.09
C SER A 623 -7.97 7.19 -28.95
N GLN A 624 -8.90 8.12 -28.76
CA GLN A 624 -9.98 7.96 -27.82
C GLN A 624 -11.14 7.23 -28.48
N ALA A 625 -11.66 6.21 -27.80
CA ALA A 625 -12.70 5.34 -28.35
C ALA A 625 -12.38 4.73 -29.74
N VAL A 626 -11.10 4.60 -30.10
CA VAL A 626 -10.63 3.94 -31.33
C VAL A 626 -9.59 2.88 -31.00
N LYS A 627 -9.67 1.71 -31.65
CA LYS A 627 -8.66 0.66 -31.50
C LYS A 627 -7.37 1.06 -32.22
N ARG A 628 -6.23 0.75 -31.62
CA ARG A 628 -4.91 1.01 -32.23
C ARG A 628 -4.70 0.42 -33.64
N ALA A 629 -5.30 -0.73 -33.95
CA ALA A 629 -5.26 -1.32 -35.30
C ALA A 629 -6.08 -0.53 -36.35
N GLU A 630 -7.01 0.32 -35.89
CA GLU A 630 -7.91 1.13 -36.72
C GLU A 630 -7.46 2.59 -36.82
N TYR A 631 -6.36 2.97 -36.14
CA TYR A 631 -5.81 4.33 -36.21
C TYR A 631 -5.62 4.78 -37.66
N LYS A 632 -5.93 6.05 -37.88
CA LYS A 632 -5.73 6.75 -39.14
C LYS A 632 -4.84 7.95 -38.88
N ASN A 633 -3.85 8.11 -39.74
CA ASN A 633 -3.00 9.28 -39.71
C ASN A 633 -3.74 10.44 -40.36
N GLU A 634 -3.91 11.52 -39.60
CA GLU A 634 -4.37 12.80 -40.11
C GLU A 634 -3.14 13.69 -40.29
N ALA A 635 -2.78 13.96 -41.55
CA ALA A 635 -1.65 14.83 -41.87
C ALA A 635 -1.91 16.25 -41.33
N GLY A 636 -0.91 16.80 -40.63
CA GLY A 636 -1.00 18.12 -40.03
C GLY A 636 -0.16 19.16 -40.77
N ALA A 637 -0.58 20.42 -40.65
CA ALA A 637 0.14 21.56 -41.20
C ALA A 637 0.05 22.75 -40.24
N LEU A 638 1.19 23.33 -39.89
CA LEU A 638 1.32 24.56 -39.13
C LEU A 638 1.79 25.69 -40.05
N LEU A 639 1.15 26.84 -39.99
CA LEU A 639 1.47 28.04 -40.75
C LEU A 639 1.78 29.18 -39.79
N THR A 640 2.97 29.75 -39.95
CA THR A 640 3.39 30.97 -39.23
C THR A 640 2.63 32.21 -39.71
N PRO A 641 2.52 33.27 -38.89
CA PRO A 641 2.09 34.57 -39.40
C PRO A 641 3.07 35.10 -40.45
N ALA A 642 2.68 36.15 -41.17
CA ALA A 642 3.60 36.85 -42.07
C ALA A 642 4.84 37.29 -41.28
N LEU A 643 6.03 36.93 -41.78
CA LEU A 643 7.31 37.23 -41.12
C LEU A 643 7.60 38.73 -41.07
N ASN A 644 6.91 39.53 -41.88
CA ASN A 644 7.07 40.99 -41.97
C ASN A 644 8.53 41.44 -42.19
N ALA A 645 9.33 40.58 -42.82
CA ALA A 645 10.75 40.81 -43.11
C ALA A 645 11.05 40.39 -44.55
N ALA A 646 11.78 41.24 -45.28
CA ALA A 646 12.19 40.98 -46.65
C ALA A 646 13.70 40.78 -46.76
N GLY A 647 14.13 40.09 -47.83
CA GLY A 647 15.53 39.76 -48.10
C GLY A 647 15.85 38.29 -47.84
N ASP A 648 17.13 37.98 -47.69
CA ASP A 648 17.56 36.64 -47.27
C ASP A 648 17.31 36.49 -45.76
N LEU A 649 16.75 35.36 -45.34
CA LEU A 649 16.46 35.02 -43.95
C LEU A 649 17.04 33.65 -43.60
N ASN A 650 17.37 33.46 -42.33
CA ASN A 650 17.79 32.17 -41.78
C ASN A 650 16.67 31.64 -40.89
N LEU A 651 16.14 30.47 -41.22
CA LEU A 651 15.21 29.72 -40.38
C LEU A 651 16.00 28.69 -39.58
N SER A 652 15.77 28.63 -38.27
CA SER A 652 16.11 27.47 -37.44
C SER A 652 14.89 27.01 -36.66
N PHE A 653 14.77 25.72 -36.40
CA PHE A 653 13.73 25.16 -35.54
C PHE A 653 14.21 23.83 -34.97
N ARG A 654 13.61 23.41 -33.86
CA ARG A 654 13.84 22.08 -33.29
C ARG A 654 12.73 21.14 -33.70
N ALA A 655 13.08 19.92 -34.07
CA ALA A 655 12.09 18.90 -34.40
C ALA A 655 12.51 17.50 -33.97
N MET A 656 11.52 16.65 -33.76
CA MET A 656 11.69 15.21 -33.55
C MET A 656 10.50 14.46 -34.15
N ALA A 657 10.70 13.23 -34.61
CA ALA A 657 9.66 12.39 -35.18
C ALA A 657 8.94 11.59 -34.10
N TYR A 658 7.66 11.29 -34.32
CA TYR A 658 6.91 10.39 -33.44
C TYR A 658 7.34 8.94 -33.67
N LYS A 659 7.49 8.19 -32.58
CA LYS A 659 7.64 6.74 -32.62
C LYS A 659 6.88 6.09 -31.48
N THR A 660 6.13 5.02 -31.77
CA THR A 660 5.54 4.26 -30.68
C THR A 660 6.61 3.46 -29.95
N CYS A 661 6.93 3.86 -28.72
CA CYS A 661 7.92 3.21 -27.84
C CYS A 661 7.31 2.08 -26.99
N SER A 662 5.97 2.01 -26.93
CA SER A 662 5.20 1.09 -26.10
C SER A 662 4.69 -0.15 -26.83
N ASP A 663 5.50 -0.75 -27.70
CA ASP A 663 5.08 -1.92 -28.48
C ASP A 663 5.60 -3.24 -27.91
N ARG A 664 4.72 -4.26 -27.83
CA ARG A 664 5.11 -5.58 -27.31
C ARG A 664 5.68 -6.47 -28.42
N PRO A 665 6.81 -7.15 -28.17
CA PRO A 665 7.31 -8.18 -29.07
C PRO A 665 6.26 -9.30 -29.26
N LYS A 666 5.95 -9.67 -30.51
CA LYS A 666 5.05 -10.80 -30.88
C LYS A 666 3.55 -10.60 -30.63
N GLY A 667 3.03 -9.37 -30.79
CA GLY A 667 1.58 -9.16 -30.89
C GLY A 667 0.91 -10.04 -31.96
N LYS A 668 -0.34 -10.50 -31.72
CA LYS A 668 -1.13 -11.28 -32.71
C LYS A 668 -1.51 -10.40 -33.92
N ALA A 669 -2.08 -11.03 -34.96
CA ALA A 669 -2.24 -10.56 -36.35
C ALA A 669 -2.96 -9.23 -36.65
N ASN A 670 -3.33 -8.42 -35.65
CA ASN A 670 -3.83 -7.05 -35.82
C ASN A 670 -2.78 -6.05 -35.34
N GLU A 671 -1.60 -6.08 -35.96
CA GLU A 671 -0.49 -5.20 -35.58
C GLU A 671 -0.92 -3.72 -35.66
N PRO A 672 -0.55 -2.90 -34.67
CA PRO A 672 -0.68 -1.45 -34.76
C PRO A 672 -0.14 -0.92 -36.09
N LYS A 673 -0.94 -0.13 -36.80
CA LYS A 673 -0.51 0.42 -38.10
C LYS A 673 0.72 1.32 -37.99
N ASP A 674 0.93 1.93 -36.82
CA ASP A 674 2.03 2.85 -36.52
C ASP A 674 3.27 2.17 -35.90
N LYS A 675 3.33 0.83 -35.89
CA LYS A 675 4.39 0.05 -35.22
C LYS A 675 5.81 0.35 -35.70
N LYS A 676 5.96 0.74 -36.98
CA LYS A 676 7.27 1.06 -37.57
C LYS A 676 7.81 2.44 -37.16
N GLY A 677 7.02 3.22 -36.41
CA GLY A 677 7.25 4.64 -36.22
C GLY A 677 6.68 5.46 -37.38
N ASP A 678 6.57 6.76 -37.15
CA ASP A 678 6.09 7.70 -38.15
C ASP A 678 7.26 8.17 -39.04
N LEU A 679 6.93 8.91 -40.10
CA LEU A 679 7.93 9.52 -40.99
C LEU A 679 8.96 10.32 -40.20
N THR A 680 10.22 10.16 -40.61
CA THR A 680 11.36 10.93 -40.08
C THR A 680 11.75 12.08 -41.02
N GLU A 681 10.85 12.44 -41.93
CA GLU A 681 11.01 13.51 -42.90
C GLU A 681 9.80 14.45 -42.82
N ILE A 682 10.07 15.76 -42.95
CA ILE A 682 9.05 16.80 -42.97
C ILE A 682 9.27 17.73 -44.16
N VAL A 683 8.25 18.52 -44.48
CA VAL A 683 8.28 19.53 -45.54
C VAL A 683 8.14 20.92 -44.93
N VAL A 684 9.08 21.79 -45.28
CA VAL A 684 9.00 23.23 -45.02
C VAL A 684 8.70 23.95 -46.33
N GLU A 685 7.56 24.63 -46.39
CA GLU A 685 7.09 25.39 -47.55
C GLU A 685 7.11 26.89 -47.28
N VAL A 686 7.62 27.65 -48.25
CA VAL A 686 7.57 29.11 -48.29
C VAL A 686 6.31 29.54 -49.02
N VAL A 687 5.45 30.28 -48.34
CA VAL A 687 4.20 30.84 -48.87
C VAL A 687 4.32 32.36 -48.92
N GLY A 688 3.78 33.02 -49.96
CA GLY A 688 3.77 34.49 -50.03
C GLY A 688 5.08 35.16 -50.49
N GLY A 689 6.05 34.37 -51.00
CA GLY A 689 7.26 34.86 -51.70
C GLY A 689 8.58 34.38 -51.06
N GLY A 690 9.60 34.19 -51.90
CA GLY A 690 10.90 33.62 -51.50
C GLY A 690 11.06 32.15 -51.90
N THR A 691 12.26 31.59 -51.70
CA THR A 691 12.59 30.18 -52.02
C THR A 691 13.57 29.59 -51.02
N ILE A 692 13.54 28.27 -50.85
CA ILE A 692 14.58 27.47 -50.18
C ILE A 692 15.25 26.63 -51.26
N ASN A 693 16.57 26.79 -51.44
CA ASN A 693 17.33 26.11 -52.51
C ASN A 693 16.71 26.25 -53.92
N GLY A 694 16.09 27.40 -54.21
CA GLY A 694 15.46 27.68 -55.50
C GLY A 694 14.06 27.07 -55.70
N ALA A 695 13.52 26.37 -54.70
CA ALA A 695 12.16 25.83 -54.70
C ALA A 695 11.29 26.48 -53.61
N THR A 696 9.98 26.35 -53.70
CA THR A 696 9.06 26.79 -52.64
C THR A 696 8.93 25.78 -51.51
N LYS A 697 9.45 24.57 -51.67
CA LYS A 697 9.44 23.49 -50.66
C LYS A 697 10.84 22.94 -50.44
N ALA A 698 11.13 22.56 -49.20
CA ALA A 698 12.33 21.84 -48.82
C ALA A 698 11.97 20.65 -47.92
N ILE A 699 12.61 19.51 -48.17
CA ILE A 699 12.49 18.32 -47.32
C ILE A 699 13.59 18.39 -46.26
N VAL A 700 13.20 18.16 -45.00
CA VAL A 700 14.12 17.99 -43.87
C VAL A 700 14.00 16.55 -43.41
N SER A 701 15.07 15.77 -43.62
CA SER A 701 15.12 14.34 -43.31
C SER A 701 15.93 14.05 -42.04
N GLY A 702 15.75 12.85 -41.49
CA GLY A 702 16.56 12.36 -40.38
C GLY A 702 16.15 12.94 -39.02
N LEU A 703 14.85 13.16 -38.80
CA LEU A 703 14.33 13.48 -37.48
C LEU A 703 14.59 12.33 -36.51
N ALA A 704 15.21 12.64 -35.37
CA ALA A 704 15.39 11.69 -34.28
C ALA A 704 14.04 11.38 -33.62
N THR A 705 13.91 10.22 -32.98
CA THR A 705 12.65 9.78 -32.32
C THR A 705 12.71 9.83 -30.80
N ASP A 706 13.86 10.22 -30.25
CA ASP A 706 14.17 10.19 -28.81
C ASP A 706 14.69 11.53 -28.28
N ALA A 707 14.97 12.50 -29.15
CA ALA A 707 15.39 13.85 -28.76
C ALA A 707 15.07 14.88 -29.86
N PHE A 708 14.93 16.14 -29.46
CA PHE A 708 14.85 17.28 -30.36
C PHE A 708 16.22 17.63 -30.94
N ASN A 709 16.31 17.67 -32.27
CA ASN A 709 17.47 18.19 -32.99
C ASN A 709 17.16 19.56 -33.61
N THR A 710 18.19 20.39 -33.76
CA THR A 710 18.07 21.68 -34.45
C THR A 710 18.30 21.52 -35.95
N TYR A 711 17.39 22.05 -36.75
CA TYR A 711 17.47 22.11 -38.20
C TYR A 711 17.56 23.56 -38.65
N SER A 712 18.19 23.81 -39.80
CA SER A 712 18.33 25.15 -40.33
C SER A 712 18.19 25.18 -41.86
N LEU A 713 17.48 26.19 -42.35
CA LEU A 713 17.21 26.41 -43.77
C LEU A 713 17.44 27.88 -44.11
N LYS A 714 18.00 28.15 -45.29
CA LYS A 714 18.13 29.50 -45.82
C LYS A 714 16.97 29.83 -46.74
N ILE A 715 16.29 30.94 -46.47
CA ILE A 715 15.22 31.48 -47.31
C ILE A 715 15.81 32.63 -48.11
N THR A 716 15.78 32.53 -49.44
CA THR A 716 16.30 33.54 -50.35
C THR A 716 15.16 34.37 -50.92
N GLY A 717 15.29 35.70 -50.88
CA GLY A 717 14.32 36.62 -51.48
C GLY A 717 12.94 36.62 -50.82
N ALA A 718 12.88 36.51 -49.49
CA ALA A 718 11.65 36.67 -48.73
C ALA A 718 11.04 38.07 -48.96
N THR A 719 9.71 38.15 -48.87
CA THR A 719 8.92 39.37 -48.91
C THR A 719 8.27 39.62 -47.56
N ALA A 720 7.69 40.81 -47.34
CA ALA A 720 6.96 41.10 -46.11
C ALA A 720 5.78 40.13 -45.86
N SER A 721 5.20 39.54 -46.91
CA SER A 721 4.12 38.55 -46.82
C SER A 721 4.61 37.11 -46.73
N THR A 722 5.92 36.86 -46.67
CA THR A 722 6.45 35.50 -46.53
C THR A 722 5.95 34.86 -45.26
N GLN A 723 5.43 33.64 -45.38
CA GLN A 723 5.04 32.74 -44.31
C GLN A 723 5.75 31.41 -44.50
N LEU A 724 5.92 30.68 -43.42
CA LEU A 724 6.46 29.33 -43.39
C LEU A 724 5.37 28.35 -43.00
N ARG A 725 5.18 27.32 -43.82
CA ARG A 725 4.32 26.18 -43.54
C ARG A 725 5.17 24.96 -43.23
N PHE A 726 4.93 24.34 -42.09
CA PHE A 726 5.53 23.09 -41.64
C PHE A 726 4.49 21.98 -41.76
N THR A 727 4.79 20.93 -42.52
CA THR A 727 3.84 19.83 -42.79
C THR A 727 4.59 18.53 -43.03
N SER A 728 3.85 17.44 -43.22
CA SER A 728 4.35 16.18 -43.79
C SER A 728 3.59 15.86 -45.08
N GLU A 729 4.17 15.03 -45.95
CA GLU A 729 3.52 14.52 -47.17
C GLU A 729 3.52 12.97 -47.17
N PRO A 730 2.83 12.30 -46.22
CA PRO A 730 2.81 10.85 -46.13
C PRO A 730 2.12 10.18 -47.31
N ALA A 731 2.56 8.98 -47.69
CA ALA A 731 1.77 8.10 -48.52
C ALA A 731 0.49 7.62 -47.77
N SER A 732 -0.48 7.05 -48.49
CA SER A 732 -1.83 6.72 -47.97
C SER A 732 -1.86 5.80 -46.74
N ASP A 733 -0.77 5.06 -46.46
CA ASP A 733 -0.66 4.12 -45.33
C ASP A 733 0.44 4.50 -44.33
N GLU A 734 1.05 5.69 -44.50
CA GLU A 734 2.12 6.17 -43.62
C GLU A 734 1.60 7.10 -42.54
N PHE A 735 2.20 6.98 -41.36
CA PHE A 735 1.95 7.87 -40.24
C PHE A 735 2.98 8.99 -40.23
N SER A 736 2.59 10.20 -39.86
CA SER A 736 3.43 11.38 -40.02
C SER A 736 3.27 12.39 -38.89
N ARG A 737 3.08 11.91 -37.66
CA ARG A 737 3.16 12.75 -36.47
C ARG A 737 4.61 13.09 -36.17
N TRP A 738 4.85 14.31 -35.75
CA TRP A 738 6.15 14.78 -35.32
C TRP A 738 5.96 16.00 -34.43
N PHE A 739 7.03 16.47 -33.82
CA PHE A 739 6.99 17.57 -32.86
C PHE A 739 7.92 18.68 -33.30
N ILE A 740 7.50 19.92 -33.04
CA ILE A 740 8.23 21.14 -33.37
C ILE A 740 8.34 22.04 -32.15
N ASP A 741 9.50 22.66 -32.02
CA ASP A 741 9.83 23.60 -30.96
C ASP A 741 10.77 24.69 -31.51
N ASP A 742 10.90 25.82 -30.80
CA ASP A 742 11.88 26.88 -31.03
C ASP A 742 11.98 27.39 -32.49
N ILE A 743 10.86 27.71 -33.13
CA ILE A 743 10.89 28.29 -34.49
C ILE A 743 11.51 29.69 -34.39
N CYS A 744 12.67 29.89 -35.00
CA CYS A 744 13.37 31.16 -35.02
C CYS A 744 13.72 31.56 -36.45
N VAL A 745 13.43 32.81 -36.79
CA VAL A 745 13.83 33.40 -38.07
C VAL A 745 14.67 34.64 -37.80
N THR A 746 15.86 34.71 -38.39
CA THR A 746 16.73 35.90 -38.37
C THR A 746 16.96 36.41 -39.78
N LYS A 747 17.51 37.63 -39.88
CA LYS A 747 18.12 38.10 -41.13
C LYS A 747 19.46 37.41 -41.41
#